data_AF-A0A7J2H7I0-F1
#
_entry.id   AF-A0A7J2H7I0-F1
#
_cell.length_a   1.000
_cell.length_b   1.000
_cell.length_c   1.000
_cell.angle_alpha   90.00
_cell.angle_beta   90.00
_cell.angle_gamma   90.00
#
_symmetry.space_group_name_H-M   'P 1'
#
loop_
_entity.id
_entity.type
_entity.pdbx_description
1 polymer ?
#
loop_
_entity_poly.entity_id
_entity_poly.type
_entity_poly.pdbx_seq_one_letter_code
_entity_poly.pdbx_strand_id
1 'polypeptide(L)'
;MTRSSRTVRLAAAVGLVAFVLIVVSYVAPTITAPSNTRMCSACQMRVRARASTVSSPSSASGSCVIAFDEVYSTYTISNGKLTALKNLLESGGFTVVRNTDPITIDVLRRYDVFVMVRISGDNPPSRAELDAIIQYLNEGGNVVIMGGYVPSIQYIADYFGFQVGDGYVGEVSPYYEGYSTWIKCVNFNQFDPITRGVRRVMLYDAGFFVVKYYAPPNPNFVGSAWLIYTSEQAWQDANYNRVRDSGEPDLGRVPVALSASTHTGKLVMMLDSDIFTNDDTDGDGTINLYEYDNSRLALNLFRELCMRCINDRDCDGVPDPIDKCPDDPGPVENCGCPCTGFAKVDVVFVIDTSGSMNDEWGVLCGVIDSMIRELRGYGLDVQYKIYGLGHTRDCAREFIMSHEEDWGPGVAWVASNYPWRSGAARVIIPMSDEGPYHGCPVDSSDRSSISDAIAACQAAGAKAFPILGHTPYDCTPDAWTEMLRLASGTGGKAFKLSDPAKDVASAIRSAIVHAACDRDGDGVVDCEDACPETPGVPPNGCPGCDRDGDGVDDCNDKCPFQPGPPPDGCPVFFAFATQLGMTVNYTFDNIPLLFATDTKIVFGYKHAHAADTAAAGLLEYAAGVAGMDPFTPVFDKDVIDTETLVWKDNTSNLICVGAGGANKASKKVEELAGISWTPLPRGVRLEISGLGSWDMVGAWAVRDIFVVAIVHESGVGVDRNLMVLGGATRWGTIAACTFMSDPHIWSRLEGKDLIVGMWDDTNRNGMVDPPGVDSYKILATRP
;
A
#
# COMPACT_ATOMS: atom_id res chain seq x y z
N MET A 1 47.34 22.93 -29.26
CA MET A 1 48.53 23.37 -28.48
C MET A 1 48.52 24.89 -28.37
N THR A 2 48.77 25.46 -27.17
CA THR A 2 49.46 26.75 -26.85
C THR A 2 49.23 28.02 -27.70
N ARG A 3 49.14 29.25 -27.18
CA ARG A 3 49.32 29.93 -25.87
C ARG A 3 48.66 31.33 -26.04
N SER A 4 47.90 31.92 -25.10
CA SER A 4 48.30 32.51 -23.79
C SER A 4 49.28 33.70 -23.83
N SER A 5 48.81 34.90 -23.45
CA SER A 5 49.48 35.90 -22.56
C SER A 5 48.52 37.10 -22.33
N ARG A 6 48.05 37.40 -21.10
CA ARG A 6 48.68 38.08 -19.94
C ARG A 6 48.70 39.63 -19.98
N THR A 7 47.66 40.22 -19.37
CA THR A 7 47.64 41.32 -18.36
C THR A 7 48.84 42.28 -18.16
N VAL A 8 48.55 43.60 -18.00
CA VAL A 8 48.74 44.46 -16.78
C VAL A 8 48.69 45.99 -17.07
N ARG A 9 47.76 46.73 -16.42
CA ARG A 9 47.76 48.16 -15.89
C ARG A 9 48.28 49.34 -16.79
N LEU A 10 48.03 50.65 -16.56
CA LEU A 10 47.71 51.48 -15.37
C LEU A 10 47.16 52.90 -15.77
N ALA A 11 46.46 53.61 -14.86
CA ALA A 11 46.36 55.11 -14.70
C ALA A 11 45.59 55.98 -15.75
N ALA A 12 44.97 57.14 -15.45
CA ALA A 12 44.69 57.88 -14.19
C ALA A 12 43.67 59.07 -14.34
N ALA A 13 43.24 59.64 -13.19
CA ALA A 13 42.76 61.03 -12.93
C ALA A 13 41.31 61.45 -13.32
N VAL A 14 40.56 62.36 -12.65
CA VAL A 14 40.59 63.13 -11.35
C VAL A 14 39.14 63.72 -11.18
N GLY A 15 38.50 64.02 -10.03
CA GLY A 15 38.82 63.96 -8.59
C GLY A 15 37.74 64.65 -7.71
N LEU A 16 37.98 64.68 -6.38
CA LEU A 16 37.59 65.69 -5.33
C LEU A 16 36.10 66.05 -5.03
N VAL A 17 35.64 66.28 -3.78
CA VAL A 17 36.25 66.10 -2.42
C VAL A 17 35.20 66.09 -1.27
N ALA A 18 35.44 65.23 -0.25
CA ALA A 18 35.33 65.30 1.25
C ALA A 18 34.24 66.15 1.98
N PHE A 19 33.86 65.91 3.26
CA PHE A 19 34.48 65.23 4.44
C PHE A 19 33.51 64.22 5.12
N VAL A 20 33.85 63.23 5.99
CA VAL A 20 35.05 62.78 6.77
C VAL A 20 35.10 63.15 8.28
N LEU A 21 34.83 62.18 9.17
CA LEU A 21 35.40 61.91 10.53
C LEU A 21 35.01 60.45 10.94
N ILE A 22 35.83 59.39 11.13
CA ILE A 22 37.13 59.12 11.79
C ILE A 22 36.96 58.63 13.26
N VAL A 23 37.65 57.63 13.84
CA VAL A 23 38.41 56.38 13.48
C VAL A 23 38.52 55.54 14.80
N VAL A 24 39.05 54.30 14.73
CA VAL A 24 39.88 53.59 15.75
C VAL A 24 39.13 52.45 16.48
N SER A 25 39.62 51.22 16.70
CA SER A 25 40.53 50.25 16.04
C SER A 25 40.84 49.13 17.06
N TYR A 26 41.00 47.90 16.56
CA TYR A 26 42.03 46.91 16.98
C TYR A 26 41.89 45.96 18.20
N VAL A 27 42.51 44.78 17.98
CA VAL A 27 42.97 43.69 18.88
C VAL A 27 41.94 42.66 19.38
N ALA A 28 42.08 41.42 18.86
CA ALA A 28 41.76 40.19 19.57
C ALA A 28 43.02 39.63 20.25
N PRO A 29 42.88 38.85 21.34
CA PRO A 29 43.62 37.59 21.40
C PRO A 29 42.77 36.40 21.89
N THR A 30 43.33 35.22 21.68
CA THR A 30 42.78 33.88 21.88
C THR A 30 43.15 33.26 23.25
N ILE A 31 42.68 32.02 23.48
CA ILE A 31 43.31 30.92 24.28
C ILE A 31 42.58 30.46 25.58
N THR A 32 42.14 29.19 25.52
CA THR A 32 41.85 28.16 26.57
C THR A 32 40.74 28.30 27.62
N ALA A 33 39.97 27.21 27.76
CA ALA A 33 39.18 26.83 28.95
C ALA A 33 40.09 26.23 30.06
N PRO A 34 39.57 25.98 31.29
CA PRO A 34 38.96 24.66 31.56
C PRO A 34 37.85 24.56 32.65
N SER A 35 37.17 23.40 32.64
CA SER A 35 36.64 22.61 33.78
C SER A 35 35.56 23.13 34.75
N ASN A 36 34.41 22.43 34.74
CA ASN A 36 33.63 21.85 35.85
C ASN A 36 33.55 22.55 37.23
N THR A 37 32.32 22.88 37.69
CA THR A 37 31.72 22.27 38.91
C THR A 37 30.21 22.59 39.07
N ARG A 38 29.54 21.95 40.04
CA ARG A 38 28.08 21.80 40.17
C ARG A 38 27.37 22.86 41.07
N MET A 39 26.07 23.01 40.80
CA MET A 39 24.93 23.14 41.75
C MET A 39 24.51 24.49 42.40
N CYS A 40 23.21 24.76 42.18
CA CYS A 40 22.17 25.24 43.12
C CYS A 40 21.90 26.74 43.42
N SER A 41 20.69 27.13 42.99
CA SER A 41 19.60 27.77 43.76
C SER A 41 19.42 29.31 43.81
N ALA A 42 18.19 29.70 43.43
CA ALA A 42 17.33 30.74 44.00
C ALA A 42 17.51 32.24 43.67
N CYS A 43 16.66 32.71 42.74
CA CYS A 43 15.70 33.82 42.92
C CYS A 43 16.20 35.25 43.28
N GLN A 44 16.12 36.20 42.32
CA GLN A 44 15.08 37.26 42.28
C GLN A 44 15.21 38.22 41.07
N MET A 45 14.05 38.59 40.48
CA MET A 45 13.68 39.89 39.84
C MET A 45 14.78 40.78 39.19
N ARG A 46 14.72 41.23 37.92
CA ARG A 46 13.59 41.91 37.24
C ARG A 46 13.92 42.28 35.76
N VAL A 47 13.01 41.94 34.84
CA VAL A 47 12.42 42.79 33.76
C VAL A 47 13.29 43.40 32.62
N ARG A 48 12.80 43.16 31.38
CA ARG A 48 13.12 43.77 30.05
C ARG A 48 14.49 43.43 29.43
N ALA A 49 14.58 43.07 28.15
CA ALA A 49 13.54 42.72 27.16
C ALA A 49 14.13 41.69 26.17
N ARG A 50 13.34 40.74 25.69
CA ARG A 50 13.77 39.72 24.72
C ARG A 50 12.84 39.76 23.51
N ALA A 51 13.41 39.83 22.31
CA ALA A 51 12.67 39.51 21.11
C ALA A 51 12.27 38.02 21.19
N SER A 52 10.97 37.75 21.13
CA SER A 52 10.45 36.39 21.04
C SER A 52 10.44 35.97 19.58
N THR A 53 11.36 35.07 19.23
CA THR A 53 11.13 34.06 18.20
C THR A 53 9.72 33.48 18.35
N VAL A 54 8.96 33.38 17.26
CA VAL A 54 7.71 32.63 17.24
C VAL A 54 8.09 31.16 17.39
N SER A 55 7.98 30.65 18.61
CA SER A 55 8.00 29.21 18.87
C SER A 55 6.67 28.63 18.42
N SER A 56 6.71 27.64 17.53
CA SER A 56 5.60 26.76 17.23
C SER A 56 4.99 26.22 18.54
N PRO A 57 3.65 26.12 18.67
CA PRO A 57 3.02 25.65 19.89
C PRO A 57 3.23 24.14 20.06
N SER A 58 4.32 23.75 20.71
CA SER A 58 4.54 22.37 21.15
C SER A 58 3.59 22.01 22.31
N SER A 59 3.06 20.78 22.27
CA SER A 59 2.29 20.06 23.30
C SER A 59 0.82 20.47 23.53
N ALA A 60 -0.07 19.81 22.81
CA ALA A 60 -1.29 19.21 23.36
C ALA A 60 -1.54 17.88 22.63
N SER A 61 -2.08 16.87 23.32
CA SER A 61 -2.59 15.65 22.65
C SER A 61 -3.84 16.02 21.85
N GLY A 62 -3.70 16.15 20.53
CA GLY A 62 -4.71 16.78 19.66
C GLY A 62 -5.60 15.80 18.93
N SER A 63 -6.88 15.73 19.31
CA SER A 63 -7.94 15.24 18.43
C SER A 63 -8.15 16.21 17.26
N CYS A 64 -8.40 15.70 16.04
CA CYS A 64 -8.76 16.52 14.88
C CYS A 64 -9.83 17.58 15.20
N VAL A 65 -9.58 18.81 14.77
CA VAL A 65 -10.36 20.01 15.02
C VAL A 65 -11.20 20.34 13.79
N ILE A 66 -12.51 20.10 13.91
CA ILE A 66 -13.52 20.37 12.89
C ILE A 66 -14.19 21.70 13.22
N ALA A 67 -14.00 22.71 12.38
CA ALA A 67 -14.61 24.02 12.53
C ALA A 67 -15.84 24.18 11.65
N PHE A 68 -16.98 24.46 12.26
CA PHE A 68 -18.19 24.87 11.55
C PHE A 68 -18.21 26.39 11.44
N ASP A 69 -18.32 26.88 10.21
CA ASP A 69 -18.53 28.30 9.94
C ASP A 69 -19.89 28.77 10.49
N GLU A 70 -19.89 29.96 11.09
CA GLU A 70 -21.11 30.66 11.52
C GLU A 70 -21.13 32.13 11.08
N VAL A 71 -20.25 32.52 10.15
CA VAL A 71 -20.21 33.88 9.56
C VAL A 71 -20.99 33.92 8.24
N TYR A 72 -20.84 32.88 7.41
CA TYR A 72 -21.42 32.81 6.08
C TYR A 72 -22.43 31.67 5.92
N SER A 73 -22.38 30.67 6.79
CA SER A 73 -23.30 29.53 6.85
C SER A 73 -24.59 29.88 7.59
N THR A 74 -25.75 29.54 7.02
CA THR A 74 -27.05 29.80 7.67
C THR A 74 -27.49 28.67 8.61
N TYR A 75 -26.92 27.48 8.45
CA TYR A 75 -27.10 26.35 9.36
C TYR A 75 -25.88 26.24 10.26
N THR A 76 -26.09 26.26 11.58
CA THR A 76 -24.98 26.40 12.54
C THR A 76 -25.15 25.50 13.75
N ILE A 77 -24.10 25.43 14.56
CA ILE A 77 -24.17 24.80 15.88
C ILE A 77 -24.95 25.72 16.82
N SER A 78 -24.73 27.04 16.74
CA SER A 78 -25.35 28.02 17.65
C SER A 78 -26.85 28.22 17.47
N ASN A 79 -27.39 28.05 16.26
CA ASN A 79 -28.84 28.06 16.03
C ASN A 79 -29.51 26.70 16.26
N GLY A 80 -28.72 25.67 16.62
CA GLY A 80 -29.19 24.36 17.00
C GLY A 80 -29.31 23.35 15.85
N LYS A 81 -29.30 23.79 14.59
CA LYS A 81 -29.53 22.94 13.40
C LYS A 81 -28.55 21.78 13.25
N LEU A 82 -27.33 21.91 13.78
CA LEU A 82 -26.25 20.90 13.65
C LEU A 82 -25.82 20.29 15.00
N THR A 83 -26.63 20.42 16.05
CA THR A 83 -26.30 19.93 17.41
C THR A 83 -26.13 18.41 17.46
N ALA A 84 -26.94 17.64 16.73
CA ALA A 84 -26.85 16.19 16.68
C ALA A 84 -25.58 15.74 15.96
N LEU A 85 -25.21 16.40 14.85
CA LEU A 85 -23.97 16.14 14.13
C LEU A 85 -22.76 16.46 15.02
N LYS A 86 -22.76 17.60 15.73
CA LYS A 86 -21.74 17.93 16.72
C LYS A 86 -21.59 16.82 17.76
N ASN A 87 -22.69 16.40 18.39
CA ASN A 87 -22.66 15.38 19.44
C ASN A 87 -22.15 14.02 18.90
N LEU A 88 -22.54 13.65 17.68
CA LEU A 88 -22.05 12.44 17.00
C LEU A 88 -20.53 12.50 16.79
N LEU A 89 -20.02 13.62 16.30
CA LEU A 89 -18.59 13.82 16.05
C LEU A 89 -17.77 13.86 17.36
N GLU A 90 -18.24 14.56 18.39
CA GLU A 90 -17.59 14.57 19.70
C GLU A 90 -17.60 13.17 20.34
N SER A 91 -18.67 12.39 20.17
CA SER A 91 -18.72 10.99 20.61
C SER A 91 -17.77 10.07 19.81
N GLY A 92 -17.45 10.46 18.57
CA GLY A 92 -16.45 9.83 17.70
C GLY A 92 -15.00 10.21 18.04
N GLY A 93 -14.77 11.10 19.01
CA GLY A 93 -13.43 11.54 19.43
C GLY A 93 -12.91 12.81 18.74
N PHE A 94 -13.72 13.49 17.94
CA PHE A 94 -13.35 14.75 17.27
C PHE A 94 -13.57 15.97 18.17
N THR A 95 -12.73 17.00 18.03
CA THR A 95 -12.98 18.31 18.64
C THR A 95 -13.78 19.17 17.67
N VAL A 96 -15.01 19.53 18.04
CA VAL A 96 -15.88 20.37 17.19
C VAL A 96 -15.92 21.80 17.72
N VAL A 97 -15.53 22.76 16.87
CA VAL A 97 -15.46 24.19 17.19
C VAL A 97 -16.31 25.03 16.23
N ARG A 98 -16.53 26.29 16.63
CA ARG A 98 -17.25 27.29 15.83
C ARG A 98 -16.23 28.28 15.27
N ASN A 99 -16.30 28.58 13.97
CA ASN A 99 -15.64 29.75 13.40
C ASN A 99 -16.60 30.95 13.42
N THR A 100 -16.16 32.03 14.06
CA THR A 100 -16.85 33.33 14.08
C THR A 100 -15.99 34.46 13.51
N ASP A 101 -14.79 34.14 13.01
CA ASP A 101 -13.89 35.09 12.36
C ASP A 101 -14.15 35.13 10.84
N PRO A 102 -14.00 36.28 10.16
CA PRO A 102 -13.98 36.35 8.70
C PRO A 102 -12.93 35.41 8.11
N ILE A 103 -13.20 34.86 6.93
CA ILE A 103 -12.38 33.80 6.37
C ILE A 103 -11.03 34.37 5.91
N THR A 104 -9.95 33.83 6.44
CA THR A 104 -8.58 34.15 6.01
C THR A 104 -7.73 32.90 6.13
N ILE A 105 -6.61 32.83 5.39
CA ILE A 105 -5.74 31.66 5.45
C ILE A 105 -5.23 31.39 6.89
N ASP A 106 -4.95 32.43 7.68
CA ASP A 106 -4.53 32.33 9.08
C ASP A 106 -5.68 32.00 10.07
N VAL A 107 -6.93 32.10 9.63
CA VAL A 107 -8.10 31.53 10.34
C VAL A 107 -8.24 30.05 10.01
N LEU A 108 -8.17 29.69 8.72
CA LEU A 108 -8.38 28.32 8.25
C LEU A 108 -7.29 27.35 8.76
N ARG A 109 -6.02 27.78 8.77
CA ARG A 109 -4.86 27.03 9.32
C ARG A 109 -4.94 26.68 10.81
N ARG A 110 -5.99 27.09 11.53
CA ARG A 110 -6.24 26.70 12.94
C ARG A 110 -7.01 25.39 13.07
N TYR A 111 -7.48 24.84 11.95
CA TYR A 111 -8.44 23.74 11.88
C TYR A 111 -7.94 22.70 10.87
N ASP A 112 -8.30 21.44 11.09
CA ASP A 112 -7.98 20.33 10.18
C ASP A 112 -9.06 20.17 9.10
N VAL A 113 -10.31 20.45 9.49
CA VAL A 113 -11.49 20.45 8.60
C VAL A 113 -12.31 21.72 8.80
N PHE A 114 -12.59 22.44 7.72
CA PHE A 114 -13.48 23.61 7.70
C PHE A 114 -14.81 23.27 7.02
N VAL A 115 -15.93 23.50 7.69
CA VAL A 115 -17.27 23.09 7.27
C VAL A 115 -18.16 24.30 7.03
N MET A 116 -18.76 24.37 5.84
CA MET A 116 -19.75 25.39 5.47
C MET A 116 -21.08 24.73 5.12
N VAL A 117 -22.17 25.21 5.70
CA VAL A 117 -23.51 24.61 5.53
C VAL A 117 -24.53 25.67 5.15
N ARG A 118 -25.17 25.50 3.99
CA ARG A 118 -26.18 26.40 3.43
C ARG A 118 -25.66 27.85 3.40
N ILE A 119 -24.63 28.08 2.59
CA ILE A 119 -23.95 29.38 2.43
C ILE A 119 -24.98 30.45 2.07
N SER A 120 -24.96 31.56 2.80
CA SER A 120 -25.93 32.64 2.71
C SER A 120 -25.86 33.37 1.37
N GLY A 121 -26.99 33.48 0.68
CA GLY A 121 -27.13 34.36 -0.49
C GLY A 121 -27.18 35.85 -0.13
N ASP A 122 -27.62 36.19 1.08
CA ASP A 122 -27.70 37.57 1.58
C ASP A 122 -26.35 38.09 2.12
N ASN A 123 -25.50 37.18 2.59
CA ASN A 123 -24.15 37.45 3.08
C ASN A 123 -23.18 36.37 2.57
N PRO A 124 -22.84 36.33 1.28
CA PRO A 124 -21.90 35.37 0.73
C PRO A 124 -20.45 35.77 1.06
N PRO A 125 -19.50 34.81 1.17
CA PRO A 125 -18.08 35.10 1.28
C PRO A 125 -17.60 35.93 0.08
N SER A 126 -16.72 36.89 0.34
CA SER A 126 -16.11 37.70 -0.71
C SER A 126 -15.12 36.89 -1.56
N ARG A 127 -14.74 37.40 -2.73
CA ARG A 127 -13.82 36.71 -3.63
C ARG A 127 -12.49 36.34 -2.96
N ALA A 128 -11.92 37.24 -2.17
CA ALA A 128 -10.65 37.01 -1.45
C ALA A 128 -10.78 35.90 -0.39
N GLU A 129 -11.96 35.69 0.17
CA GLU A 129 -12.25 34.65 1.17
C GLU A 129 -12.41 33.28 0.52
N LEU A 130 -13.05 33.23 -0.66
CA LEU A 130 -13.12 32.02 -1.47
C LEU A 130 -11.73 31.64 -2.02
N ASP A 131 -10.92 32.63 -2.42
CA ASP A 131 -9.53 32.42 -2.81
C ASP A 131 -8.68 31.92 -1.62
N ALA A 132 -8.98 32.34 -0.39
CA ALA A 132 -8.33 31.81 0.83
C ALA A 132 -8.75 30.36 1.16
N ILE A 133 -10.01 29.97 0.91
CA ILE A 133 -10.46 28.57 0.98
C ILE A 133 -9.69 27.70 -0.03
N ILE A 134 -9.55 28.19 -1.26
CA ILE A 134 -8.78 27.51 -2.31
C ILE A 134 -7.30 27.40 -1.92
N GLN A 135 -6.71 28.46 -1.35
CA GLN A 135 -5.33 28.41 -0.83
C GLN A 135 -5.20 27.36 0.28
N TYR A 136 -6.11 27.34 1.25
CA TYR A 136 -6.11 26.35 2.34
C TYR A 136 -6.19 24.91 1.82
N LEU A 137 -7.06 24.65 0.83
CA LEU A 137 -7.14 23.35 0.15
C LEU A 137 -5.84 22.96 -0.56
N ASN A 138 -5.08 23.91 -1.11
CA ASN A 138 -3.76 23.65 -1.72
C ASN A 138 -2.63 23.50 -0.68
N GLU A 139 -2.85 23.90 0.57
CA GLU A 139 -1.88 23.83 1.68
C GLU A 139 -2.12 22.63 2.62
N GLY A 140 -2.96 21.66 2.21
CA GLY A 140 -3.26 20.44 2.99
C GLY A 140 -4.56 20.48 3.78
N GLY A 141 -5.24 21.64 3.84
CA GLY A 141 -6.50 21.80 4.55
C GLY A 141 -7.66 21.05 3.92
N ASN A 142 -8.62 20.60 4.75
CA ASN A 142 -9.81 19.89 4.28
C ASN A 142 -11.07 20.74 4.40
N VAL A 143 -11.95 20.67 3.40
CA VAL A 143 -13.16 21.50 3.34
C VAL A 143 -14.39 20.65 3.04
N VAL A 144 -15.47 20.87 3.80
CA VAL A 144 -16.78 20.27 3.56
C VAL A 144 -17.77 21.38 3.22
N ILE A 145 -18.45 21.24 2.09
CA ILE A 145 -19.54 22.15 1.67
C ILE A 145 -20.83 21.33 1.57
N MET A 146 -21.84 21.76 2.32
CA MET A 146 -23.20 21.20 2.30
C MET A 146 -24.18 22.24 1.78
N GLY A 147 -24.82 21.98 0.63
CA GLY A 147 -25.88 22.81 0.06
C GLY A 147 -25.89 22.90 -1.47
N GLY A 148 -27.03 23.34 -2.02
CA GLY A 148 -27.27 23.46 -3.46
C GLY A 148 -26.64 24.70 -4.13
N TYR A 149 -27.11 25.02 -5.33
CA TYR A 149 -26.53 26.08 -6.17
C TYR A 149 -26.56 27.47 -5.53
N VAL A 150 -25.38 28.04 -5.27
CA VAL A 150 -25.16 29.48 -5.08
C VAL A 150 -23.82 29.88 -5.74
N PRO A 151 -23.62 31.16 -6.14
CA PRO A 151 -22.41 31.59 -6.84
C PRO A 151 -21.09 31.26 -6.12
N SER A 152 -21.07 31.28 -4.78
CA SER A 152 -19.89 30.92 -3.98
C SER A 152 -19.55 29.43 -4.06
N ILE A 153 -20.56 28.56 -4.10
CA ILE A 153 -20.40 27.11 -4.25
C ILE A 153 -19.96 26.79 -5.68
N GLN A 154 -20.57 27.43 -6.69
CA GLN A 154 -20.13 27.29 -8.08
C GLN A 154 -18.69 27.77 -8.28
N TYR A 155 -18.27 28.87 -7.62
CA TYR A 155 -16.90 29.35 -7.77
C TYR A 155 -15.84 28.37 -7.25
N ILE A 156 -16.12 27.68 -6.14
CA ILE A 156 -15.25 26.62 -5.63
C ILE A 156 -15.32 25.40 -6.56
N ALA A 157 -16.51 25.02 -7.04
CA ALA A 157 -16.68 23.92 -7.99
C ALA A 157 -15.92 24.16 -9.32
N ASP A 158 -15.94 25.39 -9.86
CA ASP A 158 -15.20 25.80 -11.06
C ASP A 158 -13.69 25.53 -10.95
N TYR A 159 -13.10 25.73 -9.76
CA TYR A 159 -11.68 25.48 -9.52
C TYR A 159 -11.30 24.01 -9.74
N PHE A 160 -12.21 23.11 -9.40
CA PHE A 160 -12.06 21.66 -9.56
C PHE A 160 -12.69 21.12 -10.87
N GLY A 161 -13.19 22.00 -11.74
CA GLY A 161 -13.76 21.64 -13.05
C GLY A 161 -15.21 21.12 -13.03
N PHE A 162 -15.98 21.41 -11.97
CA PHE A 162 -17.36 20.94 -11.80
C PHE A 162 -18.39 22.05 -12.00
N GLN A 163 -19.48 21.69 -12.67
CA GLN A 163 -20.67 22.52 -12.78
C GLN A 163 -21.76 21.99 -11.84
N VAL A 164 -22.30 22.87 -10.98
CA VAL A 164 -23.48 22.61 -10.14
C VAL A 164 -24.73 23.00 -10.92
N GLY A 165 -25.76 22.15 -10.89
CA GLY A 165 -27.06 22.40 -11.48
C GLY A 165 -27.92 23.31 -10.62
N ASP A 166 -28.71 24.16 -11.27
CA ASP A 166 -29.76 24.98 -10.66
C ASP A 166 -31.06 24.17 -10.56
N GLY A 167 -31.77 24.23 -9.43
CA GLY A 167 -32.94 23.40 -9.13
C GLY A 167 -32.65 22.21 -8.21
N TYR A 168 -33.71 21.50 -7.82
CA TYR A 168 -33.62 20.28 -7.01
C TYR A 168 -33.70 19.01 -7.87
N VAL A 169 -33.15 17.92 -7.37
CA VAL A 169 -33.34 16.58 -7.90
C VAL A 169 -34.66 16.04 -7.40
N GLY A 170 -35.54 15.66 -8.34
CA GLY A 170 -36.69 14.82 -8.07
C GLY A 170 -36.46 13.38 -8.52
N GLU A 171 -37.10 12.44 -7.82
CA GLU A 171 -37.13 11.01 -8.11
C GLU A 171 -38.58 10.54 -8.37
N VAL A 172 -38.75 9.24 -8.64
CA VAL A 172 -40.06 8.58 -8.72
C VAL A 172 -40.16 7.41 -7.73
N SER A 173 -41.37 6.99 -7.39
CA SER A 173 -41.59 5.90 -6.43
C SER A 173 -40.93 4.60 -6.92
N PRO A 174 -40.16 3.87 -6.07
CA PRO A 174 -40.12 3.95 -4.60
C PRO A 174 -39.00 4.84 -4.02
N TYR A 175 -38.28 5.62 -4.84
CA TYR A 175 -37.03 6.30 -4.45
C TYR A 175 -37.23 7.66 -3.74
N TYR A 176 -38.44 8.00 -3.30
CA TYR A 176 -38.70 9.22 -2.54
C TYR A 176 -39.53 8.98 -1.26
N GLU A 177 -39.53 9.95 -0.35
CA GLU A 177 -40.24 9.96 0.94
C GLU A 177 -41.12 11.22 0.99
N GLY A 178 -42.45 11.12 1.09
CA GLY A 178 -43.34 12.29 1.14
C GLY A 178 -43.43 13.10 -0.18
N TYR A 179 -42.39 13.86 -0.51
CA TYR A 179 -42.24 14.66 -1.74
C TYR A 179 -41.22 14.00 -2.67
N SER A 180 -41.41 14.18 -3.98
CA SER A 180 -40.50 13.60 -4.97
C SER A 180 -39.07 14.15 -4.94
N THR A 181 -38.84 15.33 -4.35
CA THR A 181 -37.49 15.93 -4.15
C THR A 181 -36.79 15.48 -2.86
N TRP A 182 -37.43 14.61 -2.08
CA TRP A 182 -36.86 14.03 -0.86
C TRP A 182 -36.47 12.59 -1.18
N ILE A 183 -35.20 12.38 -1.52
CA ILE A 183 -34.73 11.25 -2.32
C ILE A 183 -33.92 10.24 -1.49
N LYS A 184 -34.21 8.95 -1.73
CA LYS A 184 -33.53 7.80 -1.12
C LYS A 184 -32.45 7.27 -2.06
N CYS A 185 -31.25 7.82 -1.94
CA CYS A 185 -30.11 7.36 -2.70
C CYS A 185 -29.67 5.95 -2.24
N VAL A 186 -29.52 5.04 -3.22
CA VAL A 186 -29.00 3.67 -3.03
C VAL A 186 -27.77 3.38 -3.92
N ASN A 187 -27.36 4.34 -4.75
CA ASN A 187 -26.26 4.22 -5.69
C ASN A 187 -25.04 4.96 -5.16
N PHE A 188 -23.98 4.22 -4.81
CA PHE A 188 -22.77 4.75 -4.18
C PHE A 188 -21.51 4.25 -4.87
N ASN A 189 -20.42 5.01 -4.74
CA ASN A 189 -19.08 4.46 -4.94
C ASN A 189 -18.70 3.58 -3.73
N GLN A 190 -18.79 2.26 -3.86
CA GLN A 190 -18.54 1.34 -2.75
C GLN A 190 -17.06 1.25 -2.34
N PHE A 191 -16.15 1.75 -3.18
CA PHE A 191 -14.69 1.69 -2.96
C PHE A 191 -14.17 2.90 -2.16
N ASP A 192 -14.77 4.07 -2.35
CA ASP A 192 -14.42 5.30 -1.63
C ASP A 192 -14.66 5.14 -0.10
N PRO A 193 -13.69 5.48 0.77
CA PRO A 193 -13.82 5.38 2.22
C PRO A 193 -15.06 6.08 2.79
N ILE A 194 -15.48 7.21 2.21
CA ILE A 194 -16.61 8.02 2.69
C ILE A 194 -17.93 7.21 2.57
N THR A 195 -18.13 6.53 1.45
CA THR A 195 -19.34 5.76 1.16
C THR A 195 -19.23 4.27 1.46
N ARG A 196 -18.09 3.80 2.01
CA ARG A 196 -17.86 2.40 2.36
C ARG A 196 -18.88 1.90 3.40
N GLY A 197 -19.62 0.85 3.04
CA GLY A 197 -20.62 0.23 3.92
C GLY A 197 -21.89 1.06 4.15
N VAL A 198 -22.09 2.13 3.37
CA VAL A 198 -23.35 2.88 3.25
C VAL A 198 -24.26 2.13 2.26
N ARG A 199 -25.53 1.91 2.62
CA ARG A 199 -26.52 1.17 1.80
C ARG A 199 -27.70 2.01 1.38
N ARG A 200 -28.08 3.01 2.18
CA ARG A 200 -29.09 4.01 1.81
C ARG A 200 -28.87 5.29 2.60
N VAL A 201 -28.98 6.43 1.92
CA VAL A 201 -29.01 7.75 2.57
C VAL A 201 -30.22 8.52 2.09
N MET A 202 -30.70 9.40 2.95
CA MET A 202 -31.80 10.31 2.66
C MET A 202 -31.26 11.70 2.37
N LEU A 203 -31.76 12.32 1.30
CA LEU A 203 -31.45 13.69 0.94
C LEU A 203 -32.75 14.50 0.78
N TYR A 204 -32.77 15.76 1.20
CA TYR A 204 -33.96 16.60 1.19
C TYR A 204 -33.73 17.84 0.32
N ASP A 205 -34.43 17.94 -0.81
CA ASP A 205 -34.29 19.06 -1.76
C ASP A 205 -32.83 19.24 -2.26
N ALA A 206 -32.15 18.12 -2.55
CA ALA A 206 -30.77 18.13 -3.00
C ALA A 206 -30.60 18.70 -4.42
N GLY A 207 -29.51 19.42 -4.67
CA GLY A 207 -29.04 19.74 -6.02
C GLY A 207 -28.26 18.59 -6.67
N PHE A 208 -27.73 18.83 -7.87
CA PHE A 208 -26.96 17.84 -8.65
C PHE A 208 -25.75 18.48 -9.33
N PHE A 209 -24.76 17.64 -9.68
CA PHE A 209 -23.66 18.03 -10.56
C PHE A 209 -24.02 17.74 -12.01
N VAL A 210 -23.71 18.67 -12.91
CA VAL A 210 -23.89 18.49 -14.35
C VAL A 210 -22.71 17.67 -14.88
N VAL A 211 -22.99 16.53 -15.51
CA VAL A 211 -21.96 15.65 -16.10
C VAL A 211 -21.44 16.23 -17.43
N LYS A 212 -20.74 17.36 -17.35
CA LYS A 212 -19.97 17.99 -18.42
C LYS A 212 -18.70 18.58 -17.83
N TYR A 213 -17.54 18.06 -18.25
CA TYR A 213 -16.26 18.71 -17.97
C TYR A 213 -16.26 20.12 -18.56
N TYR A 214 -16.07 21.13 -17.72
CA TYR A 214 -15.92 22.52 -18.13
C TYR A 214 -14.66 23.11 -17.49
N ALA A 215 -13.96 23.95 -18.28
CA ALA A 215 -12.60 24.45 -18.02
C ALA A 215 -11.47 23.40 -18.03
N PRO A 216 -10.24 23.77 -18.44
CA PRO A 216 -9.06 22.92 -18.24
C PRO A 216 -8.78 22.78 -16.73
N PRO A 217 -8.40 21.58 -16.26
CA PRO A 217 -8.16 21.36 -14.83
C PRO A 217 -7.06 22.27 -14.30
N ASN A 218 -7.25 22.81 -13.10
CA ASN A 218 -6.24 23.57 -12.39
C ASN A 218 -4.98 22.68 -12.19
N PRO A 219 -3.75 23.21 -12.32
CA PRO A 219 -2.53 22.42 -12.08
C PRO A 219 -2.46 21.76 -10.70
N ASN A 220 -3.16 22.30 -9.69
CA ASN A 220 -3.23 21.73 -8.35
C ASN A 220 -4.33 20.66 -8.17
N PHE A 221 -5.20 20.43 -9.16
CA PHE A 221 -6.26 19.41 -9.09
C PHE A 221 -5.70 18.04 -9.50
N VAL A 222 -5.71 17.09 -8.57
CA VAL A 222 -5.13 15.76 -8.79
C VAL A 222 -6.16 14.77 -9.33
N GLY A 223 -7.38 14.79 -8.77
CA GLY A 223 -8.48 13.92 -9.17
C GLY A 223 -9.70 14.04 -8.25
N SER A 224 -10.75 13.30 -8.58
CA SER A 224 -12.05 13.36 -7.92
C SER A 224 -12.81 12.04 -8.01
N ALA A 225 -13.67 11.77 -7.03
CA ALA A 225 -14.63 10.67 -7.09
C ALA A 225 -16.06 11.19 -6.87
N TRP A 226 -16.99 10.71 -7.69
CA TRP A 226 -18.42 10.82 -7.39
C TRP A 226 -18.76 9.86 -6.26
N LEU A 227 -19.41 10.35 -5.20
CA LEU A 227 -19.69 9.57 -3.99
C LEU A 227 -21.09 8.94 -4.04
N ILE A 228 -22.09 9.78 -4.31
CA ILE A 228 -23.52 9.44 -4.23
C ILE A 228 -24.17 9.83 -5.56
N TYR A 229 -25.01 8.94 -6.09
CA TYR A 229 -25.72 9.13 -7.34
C TYR A 229 -27.24 8.99 -7.15
N THR A 230 -27.99 9.63 -8.05
CA THR A 230 -29.43 9.43 -8.24
C THR A 230 -29.73 8.08 -8.91
N SER A 231 -31.01 7.78 -9.12
CA SER A 231 -31.49 6.71 -10.00
C SER A 231 -31.49 7.14 -11.48
N GLU A 232 -31.67 6.18 -12.38
CA GLU A 232 -31.86 6.44 -13.83
C GLU A 232 -33.19 7.15 -14.15
N GLN A 233 -34.07 7.38 -13.15
CA GLN A 233 -35.39 8.00 -13.31
C GLN A 233 -35.47 9.42 -12.73
N ALA A 234 -34.32 9.96 -12.28
CA ALA A 234 -34.25 11.29 -11.70
C ALA A 234 -34.50 12.40 -12.73
N TRP A 235 -35.07 13.50 -12.26
CA TRP A 235 -35.48 14.67 -13.03
C TRP A 235 -35.19 15.96 -12.26
N GLN A 236 -35.22 17.10 -12.93
CA GLN A 236 -34.88 18.40 -12.35
C GLN A 236 -36.14 19.20 -12.02
N ASP A 237 -36.41 19.44 -10.73
CA ASP A 237 -37.33 20.50 -10.28
C ASP A 237 -36.64 21.85 -10.50
N ALA A 238 -36.93 22.47 -11.65
CA ALA A 238 -36.29 23.69 -12.10
C ALA A 238 -37.00 24.95 -11.56
N ASN A 239 -38.17 24.79 -10.95
CA ASN A 239 -39.00 25.89 -10.49
C ASN A 239 -39.24 25.92 -8.97
N TYR A 240 -38.65 24.96 -8.26
CA TYR A 240 -38.60 24.82 -6.80
C TYR A 240 -39.97 24.59 -6.15
N ASN A 241 -40.89 23.91 -6.85
CA ASN A 241 -42.25 23.63 -6.35
C ASN A 241 -42.45 22.21 -5.79
N ARG A 242 -41.41 21.35 -5.88
CA ARG A 242 -41.37 19.93 -5.48
C ARG A 242 -42.30 18.98 -6.24
N VAL A 243 -42.78 19.37 -7.43
CA VAL A 243 -43.74 18.63 -8.26
C VAL A 243 -43.22 18.54 -9.69
N ARG A 244 -43.21 17.33 -10.27
CA ARG A 244 -42.75 17.12 -11.65
C ARG A 244 -43.69 17.78 -12.67
N ASP A 245 -43.22 18.84 -13.30
CA ASP A 245 -43.96 19.61 -14.30
C ASP A 245 -43.66 19.19 -15.75
N SER A 246 -44.57 19.55 -16.66
CA SER A 246 -44.40 19.26 -18.09
C SER A 246 -43.38 20.21 -18.71
N GLY A 247 -42.21 19.66 -19.07
CA GLY A 247 -41.09 20.41 -19.66
C GLY A 247 -39.82 20.40 -18.80
N GLU A 248 -39.88 19.86 -17.59
CA GLU A 248 -38.72 19.68 -16.74
C GLU A 248 -37.78 18.57 -17.26
N PRO A 249 -36.45 18.79 -17.29
CA PRO A 249 -35.50 17.81 -17.80
C PRO A 249 -35.47 16.50 -17.01
N ASP A 250 -35.41 15.38 -17.72
CA ASP A 250 -34.88 14.13 -17.18
C ASP A 250 -33.37 14.28 -16.97
N LEU A 251 -32.89 13.99 -15.76
CA LEU A 251 -31.47 14.01 -15.40
C LEU A 251 -30.83 12.62 -15.60
N GLY A 252 -31.59 11.56 -15.33
CA GLY A 252 -31.04 10.21 -15.21
C GLY A 252 -30.04 10.10 -14.05
N ARG A 253 -29.12 9.13 -14.12
CA ARG A 253 -28.12 8.92 -13.06
C ARG A 253 -27.06 10.03 -13.07
N VAL A 254 -27.22 11.01 -12.18
CA VAL A 254 -26.30 12.13 -11.95
C VAL A 254 -25.69 12.09 -10.55
N PRO A 255 -24.53 12.72 -10.31
CA PRO A 255 -23.93 12.81 -8.99
C PRO A 255 -24.61 13.90 -8.15
N VAL A 256 -24.80 13.62 -6.85
CA VAL A 256 -25.31 14.59 -5.85
C VAL A 256 -24.31 14.86 -4.72
N ALA A 257 -23.24 14.06 -4.64
CA ALA A 257 -22.08 14.34 -3.80
C ALA A 257 -20.77 13.91 -4.48
N LEU A 258 -19.68 14.63 -4.22
CA LEU A 258 -18.35 14.35 -4.74
C LEU A 258 -17.26 14.56 -3.68
N SER A 259 -16.13 13.88 -3.87
CA SER A 259 -14.84 14.22 -3.28
C SER A 259 -13.90 14.71 -4.40
N ALA A 260 -13.08 15.71 -4.11
CA ALA A 260 -12.07 16.26 -5.02
C ALA A 260 -10.81 16.59 -4.24
N SER A 261 -9.65 16.24 -4.78
CA SER A 261 -8.36 16.38 -4.09
C SER A 261 -7.46 17.39 -4.80
N THR A 262 -6.78 18.21 -4.01
CA THR A 262 -5.54 18.87 -4.46
C THR A 262 -4.36 17.90 -4.28
N HIS A 263 -3.12 18.38 -4.39
CA HIS A 263 -1.94 17.59 -4.03
C HIS A 263 -1.92 17.13 -2.57
N THR A 264 -2.50 17.92 -1.66
CA THR A 264 -2.35 17.73 -0.21
C THR A 264 -3.69 17.70 0.54
N GLY A 265 -4.63 18.59 0.18
CA GLY A 265 -5.93 18.75 0.85
C GLY A 265 -7.12 18.21 0.06
N LYS A 266 -8.26 17.99 0.75
CA LYS A 266 -9.46 17.35 0.17
C LYS A 266 -10.71 18.21 0.37
N LEU A 267 -11.44 18.44 -0.73
CA LEU A 267 -12.76 19.03 -0.76
C LEU A 267 -13.81 17.91 -0.84
N VAL A 268 -14.85 18.01 -0.02
CA VAL A 268 -16.07 17.21 -0.19
C VAL A 268 -17.26 18.15 -0.34
N MET A 269 -18.08 17.90 -1.36
CA MET A 269 -19.30 18.65 -1.62
C MET A 269 -20.49 17.69 -1.60
N MET A 270 -21.48 17.99 -0.78
CA MET A 270 -22.78 17.32 -0.74
C MET A 270 -23.83 18.37 -1.08
N LEU A 271 -24.61 18.17 -2.14
CA LEU A 271 -25.52 19.21 -2.63
C LEU A 271 -26.86 19.29 -1.87
N ASP A 272 -26.83 18.89 -0.60
CA ASP A 272 -27.92 18.95 0.36
C ASP A 272 -27.43 19.70 1.62
N SER A 273 -28.27 20.59 2.15
CA SER A 273 -28.01 21.33 3.39
C SER A 273 -28.51 20.61 4.64
N ASP A 274 -29.51 19.75 4.47
CA ASP A 274 -30.38 19.18 5.49
C ASP A 274 -30.01 17.73 5.84
N ILE A 275 -29.19 17.04 5.02
CA ILE A 275 -28.69 15.66 5.19
C ILE A 275 -28.24 15.29 6.63
N PHE A 276 -27.61 16.21 7.37
CA PHE A 276 -27.05 15.98 8.72
C PHE A 276 -27.65 16.89 9.80
N THR A 277 -28.83 17.48 9.54
CA THR A 277 -29.47 18.40 10.50
C THR A 277 -30.22 17.68 11.63
N ASN A 278 -30.58 18.48 12.63
CA ASN A 278 -31.48 18.16 13.73
C ASN A 278 -32.97 18.16 13.36
N ASP A 279 -33.31 18.44 12.11
CA ASP A 279 -34.71 18.51 11.67
C ASP A 279 -35.27 17.11 11.49
N ASP A 280 -36.58 16.98 11.70
CA ASP A 280 -37.42 15.85 11.30
C ASP A 280 -38.28 16.41 10.15
N THR A 281 -37.79 16.22 8.92
CA THR A 281 -38.26 16.99 7.76
C THR A 281 -39.56 16.44 7.18
N ASP A 282 -39.75 15.13 7.26
CA ASP A 282 -40.93 14.40 6.81
C ASP A 282 -41.97 14.14 7.93
N GLY A 283 -41.58 14.31 9.19
CA GLY A 283 -42.46 14.22 10.36
C GLY A 283 -42.69 12.80 10.86
N ASP A 284 -41.78 11.87 10.54
CA ASP A 284 -41.86 10.46 10.94
C ASP A 284 -41.39 10.22 12.39
N GLY A 285 -40.67 11.17 12.98
CA GLY A 285 -40.09 11.11 14.33
C GLY A 285 -38.58 10.84 14.36
N THR A 286 -37.96 10.58 13.22
CA THR A 286 -36.51 10.44 13.02
C THR A 286 -35.94 11.77 12.52
N ILE A 287 -34.80 12.20 13.08
CA ILE A 287 -34.12 13.39 12.56
C ILE A 287 -33.24 13.01 11.37
N ASN A 288 -33.11 13.89 10.38
CA ASN A 288 -32.40 13.69 9.12
C ASN A 288 -31.01 13.02 9.28
N LEU A 289 -30.23 13.39 10.31
CA LEU A 289 -28.92 12.77 10.59
C LEU A 289 -28.99 11.26 10.88
N TYR A 290 -30.07 10.77 11.50
CA TYR A 290 -30.26 9.36 11.83
C TYR A 290 -31.13 8.63 10.81
N GLU A 291 -31.53 9.30 9.73
CA GLU A 291 -32.30 8.67 8.66
C GLU A 291 -31.40 7.72 7.84
N TYR A 292 -31.86 6.48 7.69
CA TYR A 292 -31.07 5.35 7.16
C TYR A 292 -29.59 5.31 7.63
N ASP A 293 -28.61 5.39 6.72
CA ASP A 293 -27.17 5.38 7.03
C ASP A 293 -26.55 6.80 7.12
N ASN A 294 -27.33 7.89 7.20
CA ASN A 294 -26.81 9.27 7.18
C ASN A 294 -25.72 9.51 8.24
N SER A 295 -25.93 9.01 9.47
CA SER A 295 -24.94 9.10 10.56
C SER A 295 -23.65 8.29 10.30
N ARG A 296 -23.72 7.19 9.56
CA ARG A 296 -22.54 6.43 9.12
C ARG A 296 -21.79 7.21 8.04
N LEU A 297 -22.49 7.79 7.06
CA LEU A 297 -21.89 8.64 6.04
C LEU A 297 -21.15 9.82 6.69
N ALA A 298 -21.76 10.49 7.68
CA ALA A 298 -21.12 11.56 8.43
C ALA A 298 -19.84 11.09 9.16
N LEU A 299 -19.89 9.97 9.89
CA LEU A 299 -18.71 9.43 10.57
C LEU A 299 -17.60 9.00 9.61
N ASN A 300 -17.94 8.39 8.48
CA ASN A 300 -16.96 8.01 7.46
C ASN A 300 -16.31 9.26 6.83
N LEU A 301 -17.11 10.28 6.48
CA LEU A 301 -16.66 11.57 5.94
C LEU A 301 -15.62 12.22 6.86
N PHE A 302 -15.97 12.45 8.13
CA PHE A 302 -15.09 13.16 9.04
C PHE A 302 -13.91 12.30 9.52
N ARG A 303 -14.01 10.96 9.51
CA ARG A 303 -12.83 10.10 9.66
C ARG A 303 -11.87 10.27 8.50
N GLU A 304 -12.34 10.16 7.27
CA GLU A 304 -11.52 10.32 6.05
C GLU A 304 -10.78 11.66 6.05
N LEU A 305 -11.48 12.76 6.32
CA LEU A 305 -10.88 14.10 6.33
C LEU A 305 -9.98 14.38 7.55
N CYS A 306 -10.10 13.61 8.63
CA CYS A 306 -9.23 13.67 9.80
C CYS A 306 -8.15 12.57 9.81
N MET A 307 -8.04 11.73 8.78
CA MET A 307 -7.06 10.63 8.72
C MET A 307 -5.70 11.02 8.15
N ARG A 308 -5.50 12.29 7.76
CA ARG A 308 -4.18 12.85 7.45
C ARG A 308 -3.69 13.77 8.56
N CYS A 309 -2.37 13.84 8.72
CA CYS A 309 -1.63 14.76 9.60
C CYS A 309 -1.70 14.58 11.13
N ILE A 310 -2.45 13.62 11.69
CA ILE A 310 -2.38 13.32 13.15
C ILE A 310 -1.06 12.60 13.51
N ASN A 311 -0.51 11.77 12.61
CA ASN A 311 0.75 11.03 12.78
C ASN A 311 1.50 10.91 11.43
N ASP A 312 1.52 11.98 10.63
CA ASP A 312 2.02 12.02 9.25
C ASP A 312 2.38 13.49 8.96
N ARG A 313 3.63 13.89 9.19
CA ARG A 313 4.01 15.30 9.39
C ARG A 313 4.14 16.14 8.11
N ASP A 314 4.49 15.53 6.98
CA ASP A 314 4.46 16.18 5.66
C ASP A 314 3.18 15.86 4.86
N CYS A 315 2.37 14.92 5.36
CA CYS A 315 1.05 14.54 4.85
C CYS A 315 1.08 13.87 3.47
N ASP A 316 2.20 13.20 3.11
CA ASP A 316 2.31 12.43 1.87
C ASP A 316 1.38 11.19 1.85
N GLY A 317 1.03 10.65 3.02
CA GLY A 317 0.20 9.45 3.19
C GLY A 317 0.92 8.27 3.84
N VAL A 318 2.21 8.39 4.17
CA VAL A 318 3.02 7.45 4.94
C VAL A 318 3.09 7.93 6.40
N PRO A 319 2.54 7.18 7.37
CA PRO A 319 2.62 7.59 8.77
C PRO A 319 4.05 7.70 9.31
N ASP A 320 4.33 8.77 10.07
CA ASP A 320 5.57 9.08 10.81
C ASP A 320 6.35 7.88 11.38
N PRO A 321 5.71 6.83 11.97
CA PRO A 321 6.43 5.70 12.54
C PRO A 321 7.03 4.72 11.51
N ILE A 322 6.60 4.80 10.25
CA ILE A 322 7.08 3.96 9.13
C ILE A 322 7.66 4.78 7.97
N ASP A 323 7.46 6.10 7.99
CA ASP A 323 8.11 7.06 7.12
C ASP A 323 9.59 7.26 7.54
N LYS A 324 10.50 7.29 6.56
CA LYS A 324 11.94 7.52 6.74
C LYS A 324 12.34 8.99 6.58
N CYS A 325 11.48 9.85 6.02
CA CYS A 325 11.71 11.27 5.83
C CYS A 325 10.51 12.15 6.26
N PRO A 326 10.01 12.09 7.51
CA PRO A 326 8.68 12.61 7.86
C PRO A 326 8.55 14.14 7.99
N ASP A 327 9.37 14.90 7.30
CA ASP A 327 9.25 16.34 7.13
C ASP A 327 9.44 16.76 5.65
N ASP A 328 9.58 15.80 4.73
CA ASP A 328 9.96 15.95 3.31
C ASP A 328 9.18 14.89 2.47
N PRO A 329 8.09 15.26 1.76
CA PRO A 329 7.11 14.29 1.25
C PRO A 329 7.60 13.44 0.06
N GLY A 330 7.20 12.17 0.02
CA GLY A 330 7.59 11.21 -1.01
C GLY A 330 6.57 10.09 -1.31
N PRO A 331 6.89 9.18 -2.24
CA PRO A 331 6.06 8.02 -2.51
C PRO A 331 6.24 6.94 -1.44
N VAL A 332 5.17 6.20 -1.14
CA VAL A 332 5.19 5.04 -0.23
C VAL A 332 6.17 3.95 -0.70
N GLU A 333 6.37 3.80 -2.02
CA GLU A 333 7.34 2.88 -2.60
C GLU A 333 8.81 3.33 -2.40
N ASN A 334 9.05 4.53 -1.88
CA ASN A 334 10.34 5.01 -1.38
C ASN A 334 10.26 5.40 0.12
N CYS A 335 9.45 4.69 0.91
CA CYS A 335 9.35 4.85 2.36
C CYS A 335 8.96 6.27 2.84
N GLY A 336 8.21 7.04 2.05
CA GLY A 336 7.89 8.45 2.34
C GLY A 336 9.01 9.44 1.97
N CYS A 337 10.18 8.97 1.52
CA CYS A 337 11.29 9.84 1.17
C CYS A 337 11.20 10.41 -0.26
N PRO A 338 11.59 11.68 -0.48
CA PRO A 338 11.65 12.26 -1.81
C PRO A 338 12.77 11.60 -2.62
N CYS A 339 12.56 11.49 -3.93
CA CYS A 339 13.49 10.78 -4.81
C CYS A 339 14.69 11.65 -5.19
N THR A 340 15.80 11.46 -4.47
CA THR A 340 17.04 12.26 -4.62
C THR A 340 18.00 11.76 -5.72
N GLY A 341 17.45 11.24 -6.81
CA GLY A 341 18.21 10.68 -7.94
C GLY A 341 17.84 11.29 -9.29
N PHE A 342 17.09 10.55 -10.09
CA PHE A 342 16.71 10.98 -11.44
C PHE A 342 15.53 11.95 -11.41
N ALA A 343 15.82 13.25 -11.39
CA ALA A 343 14.80 14.30 -11.50
C ALA A 343 13.93 14.22 -12.77
N LYS A 344 14.30 13.41 -13.76
CA LYS A 344 13.53 13.11 -14.99
C LYS A 344 13.37 11.62 -15.18
N VAL A 345 12.18 11.19 -15.54
CA VAL A 345 11.88 9.77 -15.84
C VAL A 345 11.12 9.67 -17.16
N ASP A 346 11.56 8.80 -18.05
CA ASP A 346 10.87 8.46 -19.30
C ASP A 346 10.30 7.05 -19.18
N VAL A 347 8.98 6.92 -19.28
CA VAL A 347 8.26 5.66 -19.11
C VAL A 347 7.59 5.25 -20.41
N VAL A 348 8.02 4.14 -21.01
CA VAL A 348 7.44 3.66 -22.26
C VAL A 348 6.77 2.32 -22.04
N PHE A 349 5.45 2.30 -22.17
CA PHE A 349 4.66 1.09 -22.11
C PHE A 349 4.64 0.40 -23.47
N VAL A 350 4.80 -0.92 -23.46
CA VAL A 350 4.71 -1.82 -24.61
C VAL A 350 3.62 -2.83 -24.30
N ILE A 351 2.40 -2.54 -24.73
CA ILE A 351 1.23 -3.25 -24.22
C ILE A 351 0.61 -4.12 -25.29
N ASP A 352 0.39 -5.35 -24.90
CA ASP A 352 -0.39 -6.36 -25.58
C ASP A 352 -1.81 -5.86 -25.88
N THR A 353 -2.23 -5.97 -27.14
CA THR A 353 -3.55 -5.53 -27.59
C THR A 353 -4.55 -6.67 -27.76
N SER A 354 -4.22 -7.88 -27.33
CA SER A 354 -5.08 -9.07 -27.38
C SER A 354 -6.35 -8.91 -26.51
N GLY A 355 -7.36 -9.72 -26.81
CA GLY A 355 -8.68 -9.60 -26.18
C GLY A 355 -8.74 -9.95 -24.68
N SER A 356 -7.71 -10.62 -24.15
CA SER A 356 -7.58 -10.98 -22.72
C SER A 356 -7.35 -9.74 -21.86
N MET A 357 -6.47 -8.84 -22.27
CA MET A 357 -5.96 -7.69 -21.50
C MET A 357 -6.99 -6.55 -21.23
N ASN A 358 -8.29 -6.80 -21.39
CA ASN A 358 -9.35 -5.78 -21.35
C ASN A 358 -9.44 -5.05 -20.00
N ASP A 359 -9.33 -5.76 -18.89
CA ASP A 359 -9.38 -5.19 -17.55
C ASP A 359 -8.09 -4.46 -17.18
N GLU A 360 -6.91 -4.95 -17.58
CA GLU A 360 -5.65 -4.21 -17.45
C GLU A 360 -5.68 -2.89 -18.25
N TRP A 361 -6.14 -2.91 -19.50
CA TRP A 361 -6.31 -1.70 -20.32
C TRP A 361 -7.28 -0.71 -19.66
N GLY A 362 -8.43 -1.19 -19.18
CA GLY A 362 -9.44 -0.37 -18.52
C GLY A 362 -8.91 0.32 -17.26
N VAL A 363 -8.18 -0.42 -16.41
CA VAL A 363 -7.57 0.13 -15.20
C VAL A 363 -6.43 1.09 -15.54
N LEU A 364 -5.48 0.68 -16.38
CA LEU A 364 -4.34 1.52 -16.79
C LEU A 364 -4.80 2.88 -17.30
N CYS A 365 -5.72 2.88 -18.28
CA CYS A 365 -6.20 4.13 -18.87
C CYS A 365 -7.00 5.00 -17.89
N GLY A 366 -7.55 4.42 -16.82
CA GLY A 366 -8.19 5.14 -15.72
C GLY A 366 -7.22 5.74 -14.70
N VAL A 367 -6.07 5.11 -14.45
CA VAL A 367 -5.14 5.50 -13.35
C VAL A 367 -3.84 6.18 -13.79
N ILE A 368 -3.38 5.97 -15.04
CA ILE A 368 -2.07 6.45 -15.48
C ILE A 368 -1.91 7.97 -15.33
N ASP A 369 -2.96 8.72 -15.69
CA ASP A 369 -2.94 10.18 -15.67
C ASP A 369 -2.91 10.76 -14.24
N SER A 370 -3.60 10.16 -13.27
CA SER A 370 -3.59 10.60 -11.87
C SER A 370 -2.30 10.22 -11.15
N MET A 371 -1.82 9.00 -11.36
CA MET A 371 -0.55 8.50 -10.81
C MET A 371 0.66 9.30 -11.31
N ILE A 372 0.68 9.67 -12.60
CA ILE A 372 1.76 10.52 -13.15
C ILE A 372 1.67 11.96 -12.58
N ARG A 373 0.49 12.45 -12.19
CA ARG A 373 0.35 13.73 -11.45
C ARG A 373 0.84 13.61 -10.00
N GLU A 374 0.47 12.54 -9.30
CA GLU A 374 0.92 12.20 -7.96
C GLU A 374 2.46 12.18 -7.87
N LEU A 375 3.13 11.42 -8.75
CA LEU A 375 4.59 11.33 -8.80
C LEU A 375 5.27 12.66 -9.16
N ARG A 376 4.63 13.52 -9.96
CA ARG A 376 5.09 14.89 -10.21
C ARG A 376 4.93 15.81 -8.99
N GLY A 377 3.98 15.50 -8.10
CA GLY A 377 3.81 16.16 -6.79
C GLY A 377 5.05 16.00 -5.90
N TYR A 378 5.66 14.81 -5.90
CA TYR A 378 6.95 14.52 -5.25
C TYR A 378 8.18 15.08 -6.02
N GLY A 379 7.97 15.89 -7.06
CA GLY A 379 9.04 16.58 -7.80
C GLY A 379 9.64 15.85 -9.00
N LEU A 380 9.13 14.67 -9.38
CA LEU A 380 9.64 13.91 -10.54
C LEU A 380 9.11 14.47 -11.88
N ASP A 381 9.99 14.88 -12.80
CA ASP A 381 9.62 15.20 -14.20
C ASP A 381 9.41 13.91 -15.01
N VAL A 382 8.31 13.20 -14.70
CA VAL A 382 7.90 11.99 -15.41
C VAL A 382 7.23 12.34 -16.74
N GLN A 383 7.71 11.76 -17.83
CA GLN A 383 7.02 11.71 -19.12
C GLN A 383 6.73 10.26 -19.46
N TYR A 384 5.59 9.99 -20.10
CA TYR A 384 5.24 8.64 -20.51
C TYR A 384 4.71 8.56 -21.95
N LYS A 385 4.83 7.37 -22.51
CA LYS A 385 4.32 6.99 -23.83
C LYS A 385 3.73 5.59 -23.76
N ILE A 386 2.57 5.38 -24.37
CA ILE A 386 1.96 4.05 -24.51
C ILE A 386 1.98 3.66 -25.98
N TYR A 387 2.60 2.52 -26.29
CA TYR A 387 2.49 1.82 -27.57
C TYR A 387 1.64 0.57 -27.39
N GLY A 388 0.64 0.41 -28.24
CA GLY A 388 0.05 -0.91 -28.50
C GLY A 388 0.95 -1.74 -29.40
N LEU A 389 0.95 -3.05 -29.22
CA LEU A 389 1.59 -4.00 -30.11
C LEU A 389 0.66 -4.29 -31.30
N GLY A 390 1.18 -4.27 -32.53
CA GLY A 390 0.39 -4.52 -33.76
C GLY A 390 -0.61 -3.40 -34.16
N HIS A 391 -1.39 -2.83 -33.23
CA HIS A 391 -2.37 -1.78 -33.49
C HIS A 391 -2.57 -0.81 -32.30
N THR A 392 -3.35 0.26 -32.49
CA THR A 392 -3.68 1.25 -31.44
C THR A 392 -4.92 0.85 -30.65
N ARG A 393 -4.88 0.96 -29.32
CA ARG A 393 -5.99 0.56 -28.44
C ARG A 393 -6.18 1.52 -27.26
N ASP A 394 -7.43 1.82 -26.92
CA ASP A 394 -7.84 2.63 -25.76
C ASP A 394 -7.03 3.92 -25.58
N CYS A 395 -6.16 4.03 -24.56
CA CYS A 395 -5.31 5.21 -24.34
C CYS A 395 -4.00 5.21 -25.15
N ALA A 396 -3.64 4.12 -25.83
CA ALA A 396 -2.50 4.05 -26.75
C ALA A 396 -2.84 4.63 -28.12
N ARG A 397 -2.29 5.81 -28.41
CA ARG A 397 -2.51 6.54 -29.68
C ARG A 397 -1.52 6.20 -30.79
N GLU A 398 -0.50 5.40 -30.48
CA GLU A 398 0.52 4.91 -31.40
C GLU A 398 0.77 3.43 -31.15
N PHE A 399 1.40 2.75 -32.11
CA PHE A 399 1.63 1.31 -32.06
C PHE A 399 2.98 0.93 -32.68
N ILE A 400 3.49 -0.24 -32.31
CA ILE A 400 4.66 -0.87 -32.91
C ILE A 400 4.18 -1.89 -33.94
N MET A 401 4.79 -1.91 -35.13
CA MET A 401 4.42 -2.88 -36.17
C MET A 401 5.01 -4.27 -35.87
N SER A 402 4.27 -5.05 -35.06
CA SER A 402 4.58 -6.41 -34.59
C SER A 402 3.32 -7.28 -34.60
N HIS A 403 3.38 -8.53 -34.12
CA HIS A 403 2.16 -9.21 -33.63
C HIS A 403 1.60 -8.45 -32.42
N GLU A 404 0.34 -8.71 -32.07
CA GLU A 404 -0.38 -8.05 -30.96
C GLU A 404 0.18 -8.40 -29.58
N GLU A 405 1.02 -9.45 -29.53
CA GLU A 405 1.46 -10.19 -28.34
C GLU A 405 3.01 -10.14 -28.22
N ASP A 406 3.71 -9.57 -29.22
CA ASP A 406 5.18 -9.54 -29.37
C ASP A 406 5.88 -8.55 -28.40
N TRP A 407 5.68 -8.71 -27.09
CA TRP A 407 6.25 -7.80 -26.11
C TRP A 407 7.78 -7.85 -26.04
N GLY A 408 8.42 -9.00 -26.34
CA GLY A 408 9.88 -9.10 -26.45
C GLY A 408 10.47 -8.20 -27.56
N PRO A 409 10.09 -8.39 -28.84
CA PRO A 409 10.48 -7.50 -29.93
C PRO A 409 10.06 -6.04 -29.71
N GLY A 410 8.89 -5.80 -29.10
CA GLY A 410 8.42 -4.46 -28.76
C GLY A 410 9.35 -3.71 -27.81
N VAL A 411 9.82 -4.38 -26.73
CA VAL A 411 10.83 -3.82 -25.82
C VAL A 411 12.15 -3.54 -26.53
N ALA A 412 12.64 -4.48 -27.34
CA ALA A 412 13.88 -4.31 -28.09
C ALA A 412 13.80 -3.11 -29.06
N TRP A 413 12.65 -2.93 -29.71
CA TRP A 413 12.39 -1.79 -30.59
C TRP A 413 12.35 -0.47 -29.82
N VAL A 414 11.62 -0.41 -28.69
CA VAL A 414 11.52 0.81 -27.85
C VAL A 414 12.88 1.24 -27.33
N ALA A 415 13.65 0.31 -26.74
CA ALA A 415 14.99 0.60 -26.25
C ALA A 415 15.87 1.25 -27.33
N SER A 416 15.80 0.72 -28.55
CA SER A 416 16.63 1.15 -29.69
C SER A 416 16.16 2.43 -30.40
N ASN A 417 14.86 2.75 -30.38
CA ASN A 417 14.27 3.79 -31.25
C ASN A 417 13.58 4.94 -30.49
N TYR A 418 13.22 4.77 -29.23
CA TYR A 418 12.53 5.83 -28.48
C TYR A 418 13.46 7.04 -28.22
N PRO A 419 12.99 8.29 -28.40
CA PRO A 419 13.81 9.50 -28.25
C PRO A 419 14.02 9.88 -26.77
N TRP A 420 14.72 9.02 -26.01
CA TRP A 420 15.03 9.20 -24.60
C TRP A 420 15.61 10.58 -24.28
N ARG A 421 15.06 11.27 -23.27
CA ARG A 421 15.59 12.55 -22.79
C ARG A 421 16.98 12.37 -22.18
N SER A 422 17.84 13.36 -22.40
CA SER A 422 19.18 13.37 -21.81
C SER A 422 19.09 13.53 -20.29
N GLY A 423 19.72 12.60 -19.56
CA GLY A 423 19.72 12.56 -18.09
C GLY A 423 18.43 12.05 -17.45
N ALA A 424 17.51 11.45 -18.21
CA ALA A 424 16.34 10.78 -17.65
C ALA A 424 16.63 9.30 -17.33
N ALA A 425 16.04 8.80 -16.25
CA ALA A 425 15.85 7.36 -16.05
C ALA A 425 14.97 6.82 -17.18
N ARG A 426 15.32 5.64 -17.72
CA ARG A 426 14.69 5.06 -18.92
C ARG A 426 13.98 3.78 -18.53
N VAL A 427 12.65 3.82 -18.51
CA VAL A 427 11.78 2.77 -18.02
C VAL A 427 11.00 2.20 -19.18
N ILE A 428 11.03 0.88 -19.35
CA ILE A 428 10.18 0.18 -20.31
C ILE A 428 9.27 -0.78 -19.53
N ILE A 429 7.96 -0.64 -19.70
CA ILE A 429 6.95 -1.46 -19.01
C ILE A 429 6.22 -2.30 -20.08
N PRO A 430 6.71 -3.51 -20.41
CA PRO A 430 5.92 -4.44 -21.19
C PRO A 430 4.80 -5.03 -20.32
N MET A 431 3.60 -5.16 -20.88
CA MET A 431 2.44 -5.73 -20.18
C MET A 431 1.64 -6.63 -21.12
N SER A 432 1.47 -7.89 -20.72
CA SER A 432 0.89 -9.00 -21.50
C SER A 432 0.52 -10.15 -20.56
N ASP A 433 -0.40 -11.04 -20.96
CA ASP A 433 -0.66 -12.34 -20.30
C ASP A 433 -0.03 -13.54 -21.05
N GLU A 434 0.73 -13.27 -22.11
CA GLU A 434 1.14 -14.23 -23.14
C GLU A 434 2.68 -14.28 -23.33
N GLY A 435 3.15 -15.18 -24.19
CA GLY A 435 4.58 -15.36 -24.49
C GLY A 435 5.19 -14.18 -25.28
N PRO A 436 6.50 -13.88 -25.10
CA PRO A 436 7.13 -12.69 -25.67
C PRO A 436 7.30 -12.67 -27.19
N TYR A 437 7.02 -13.78 -27.90
CA TYR A 437 7.09 -13.84 -29.36
C TYR A 437 6.00 -14.74 -29.95
N HIS A 438 5.02 -14.14 -30.65
CA HIS A 438 3.82 -14.80 -31.16
C HIS A 438 2.96 -15.51 -30.08
N GLY A 439 2.96 -15.00 -28.84
CA GLY A 439 2.07 -15.46 -27.77
C GLY A 439 2.37 -16.86 -27.25
N CYS A 440 1.34 -17.66 -26.99
CA CYS A 440 1.49 -19.04 -26.51
C CYS A 440 1.61 -20.07 -27.66
N PRO A 441 2.42 -21.13 -27.55
CA PRO A 441 3.27 -21.50 -26.41
C PRO A 441 4.70 -20.95 -26.51
N VAL A 442 5.32 -20.70 -25.35
CA VAL A 442 6.69 -20.20 -25.23
C VAL A 442 7.71 -21.25 -25.68
N ASP A 443 8.56 -20.92 -26.66
CA ASP A 443 9.60 -21.81 -27.19
C ASP A 443 11.03 -21.20 -27.18
N SER A 444 11.92 -21.70 -28.03
CA SER A 444 13.29 -21.16 -28.19
C SER A 444 13.34 -19.75 -28.79
N SER A 445 12.30 -19.35 -29.53
CA SER A 445 12.16 -18.08 -30.24
C SER A 445 11.92 -16.95 -29.24
N ASP A 446 11.03 -17.17 -28.27
CA ASP A 446 10.80 -16.35 -27.08
C ASP A 446 12.07 -16.11 -26.29
N ARG A 447 12.83 -17.18 -26.05
CA ARG A 447 14.12 -17.10 -25.36
C ARG A 447 15.14 -16.28 -26.16
N SER A 448 15.06 -16.29 -27.49
CA SER A 448 15.88 -15.42 -28.33
C SER A 448 15.41 -13.96 -28.24
N SER A 449 14.11 -13.69 -28.41
CA SER A 449 13.57 -12.32 -28.43
C SER A 449 13.83 -11.56 -27.14
N ILE A 450 13.76 -12.24 -25.99
CA ILE A 450 14.10 -11.65 -24.68
C ILE A 450 15.60 -11.45 -24.50
N SER A 451 16.45 -12.30 -25.08
CA SER A 451 17.90 -12.08 -25.06
C SER A 451 18.28 -10.85 -25.90
N ASP A 452 17.61 -10.64 -27.03
CA ASP A 452 17.76 -9.45 -27.88
C ASP A 452 17.20 -8.18 -27.19
N ALA A 453 16.06 -8.30 -26.48
CA ALA A 453 15.48 -7.22 -25.69
C ALA A 453 16.39 -6.77 -24.54
N ILE A 454 16.97 -7.70 -23.79
CA ILE A 454 17.96 -7.43 -22.74
C ILE A 454 19.16 -6.67 -23.34
N ALA A 455 19.72 -7.16 -24.45
CA ALA A 455 20.87 -6.52 -25.10
C ALA A 455 20.56 -5.10 -25.60
N ALA A 456 19.36 -4.87 -26.14
CA ALA A 456 18.90 -3.55 -26.57
C ALA A 456 18.69 -2.60 -25.38
N CYS A 457 18.07 -3.07 -24.29
CA CYS A 457 17.90 -2.31 -23.05
C CYS A 457 19.25 -1.92 -22.43
N GLN A 458 20.19 -2.85 -22.32
CA GLN A 458 21.55 -2.58 -21.83
C GLN A 458 22.28 -1.55 -22.70
N ALA A 459 22.20 -1.67 -24.03
CA ALA A 459 22.79 -0.69 -24.95
C ALA A 459 22.12 0.70 -24.86
N ALA A 460 20.83 0.74 -24.52
CA ALA A 460 20.08 1.97 -24.29
C ALA A 460 20.19 2.51 -22.86
N GLY A 461 20.79 1.79 -21.91
CA GLY A 461 20.74 2.14 -20.49
C GLY A 461 19.31 2.23 -19.95
N ALA A 462 18.43 1.32 -20.39
CA ALA A 462 17.03 1.25 -19.99
C ALA A 462 16.77 0.04 -19.09
N LYS A 463 16.00 0.25 -18.02
CA LYS A 463 15.52 -0.79 -17.09
C LYS A 463 14.13 -1.26 -17.54
N ALA A 464 13.89 -2.57 -17.58
CA ALA A 464 12.61 -3.14 -17.96
C ALA A 464 11.83 -3.66 -16.74
N PHE A 465 10.56 -3.30 -16.66
CA PHE A 465 9.67 -3.62 -15.55
C PHE A 465 8.41 -4.35 -16.06
N PRO A 466 8.52 -5.65 -16.40
CA PRO A 466 7.43 -6.41 -16.98
C PRO A 466 6.27 -6.65 -16.01
N ILE A 467 5.04 -6.56 -16.51
CA ILE A 467 3.80 -6.83 -15.78
C ILE A 467 3.06 -7.99 -16.45
N LEU A 468 2.87 -9.10 -15.74
CA LEU A 468 2.07 -10.24 -16.20
C LEU A 468 0.59 -10.01 -15.88
N GLY A 469 -0.26 -10.09 -16.91
CA GLY A 469 -1.72 -9.99 -16.81
C GLY A 469 -2.36 -11.06 -15.90
N HIS A 470 -3.61 -10.82 -15.52
CA HIS A 470 -4.35 -11.67 -14.57
C HIS A 470 -5.00 -12.90 -15.23
N THR A 471 -5.12 -12.93 -16.55
CA THR A 471 -5.88 -13.93 -17.30
C THR A 471 -5.23 -15.32 -17.30
N PRO A 472 -6.01 -16.41 -17.10
CA PRO A 472 -5.48 -17.76 -16.98
C PRO A 472 -5.26 -18.41 -18.35
N TYR A 473 -4.15 -18.08 -19.02
CA TYR A 473 -3.66 -18.82 -20.18
C TYR A 473 -2.68 -19.93 -19.80
N ASP A 474 -2.71 -21.03 -20.57
CA ASP A 474 -1.92 -22.25 -20.35
C ASP A 474 -0.39 -22.04 -20.36
N CYS A 475 0.11 -20.89 -20.86
CA CYS A 475 1.55 -20.57 -20.90
C CYS A 475 2.03 -19.55 -19.83
N THR A 476 1.18 -19.16 -18.88
CA THR A 476 1.52 -18.19 -17.82
C THR A 476 2.78 -18.53 -16.98
N PRO A 477 3.14 -19.79 -16.66
CA PRO A 477 4.38 -20.10 -15.96
C PRO A 477 5.64 -19.80 -16.79
N ASP A 478 5.60 -20.06 -18.10
CA ASP A 478 6.73 -19.84 -19.01
C ASP A 478 6.86 -18.35 -19.37
N ALA A 479 5.74 -17.65 -19.59
CA ALA A 479 5.71 -16.21 -19.81
C ALA A 479 6.28 -15.46 -18.57
N TRP A 480 5.90 -15.86 -17.36
CA TRP A 480 6.45 -15.31 -16.11
C TRP A 480 7.96 -15.51 -16.00
N THR A 481 8.46 -16.68 -16.39
CA THR A 481 9.90 -17.00 -16.37
C THR A 481 10.69 -16.06 -17.28
N GLU A 482 10.18 -15.77 -18.47
CA GLU A 482 10.83 -14.84 -19.40
C GLU A 482 10.71 -13.37 -18.97
N MET A 483 9.61 -12.97 -18.31
CA MET A 483 9.49 -11.65 -17.68
C MET A 483 10.53 -11.45 -16.56
N LEU A 484 10.70 -12.44 -15.68
CA LEU A 484 11.76 -12.41 -14.66
C LEU A 484 13.16 -12.31 -15.28
N ARG A 485 13.39 -12.99 -16.42
CA ARG A 485 14.67 -12.94 -17.15
C ARG A 485 14.95 -11.58 -17.78
N LEU A 486 13.93 -10.91 -18.32
CA LEU A 486 14.04 -9.54 -18.83
C LEU A 486 14.32 -8.53 -17.71
N ALA A 487 13.60 -8.62 -16.59
CA ALA A 487 13.77 -7.74 -15.43
C ALA A 487 15.21 -7.84 -14.87
N SER A 488 15.64 -9.06 -14.51
CA SER A 488 16.97 -9.33 -13.98
C SER A 488 18.09 -8.97 -14.96
N GLY A 489 17.93 -9.25 -16.26
CA GLY A 489 18.90 -8.89 -17.29
C GLY A 489 19.09 -7.38 -17.51
N THR A 490 18.16 -6.55 -17.02
CA THR A 490 18.17 -5.08 -17.23
C THR A 490 18.28 -4.27 -15.94
N GLY A 491 18.33 -4.92 -14.76
CA GLY A 491 18.33 -4.24 -13.46
C GLY A 491 16.98 -3.64 -13.08
N GLY A 492 15.87 -4.21 -13.60
CA GLY A 492 14.50 -3.84 -13.24
C GLY A 492 13.79 -4.95 -12.46
N LYS A 493 12.47 -4.79 -12.26
CA LYS A 493 11.64 -5.66 -11.42
C LYS A 493 10.38 -6.11 -12.15
N ALA A 494 10.04 -7.40 -12.06
CA ALA A 494 8.82 -7.96 -12.64
C ALA A 494 7.66 -7.93 -11.63
N PHE A 495 6.43 -7.80 -12.12
CA PHE A 495 5.19 -7.79 -11.34
C PHE A 495 4.18 -8.77 -11.94
N LYS A 496 3.41 -9.45 -11.08
CA LYS A 496 2.34 -10.36 -11.50
C LYS A 496 1.02 -9.92 -10.88
N LEU A 497 0.00 -9.71 -11.71
CA LEU A 497 -1.30 -9.22 -11.24
C LEU A 497 -2.12 -10.37 -10.63
N SER A 498 -2.59 -10.18 -9.40
CA SER A 498 -3.55 -11.04 -8.71
C SER A 498 -4.99 -10.55 -8.87
N ASP A 499 -5.16 -9.23 -9.10
CA ASP A 499 -6.41 -8.55 -9.46
C ASP A 499 -6.03 -7.22 -10.16
N PRO A 500 -6.30 -7.03 -11.46
CA PRO A 500 -5.91 -5.82 -12.18
C PRO A 500 -6.46 -4.53 -11.56
N ALA A 501 -7.66 -4.58 -10.97
CA ALA A 501 -8.30 -3.43 -10.34
C ALA A 501 -7.59 -2.95 -9.05
N LYS A 502 -6.72 -3.79 -8.47
CA LYS A 502 -5.88 -3.45 -7.31
C LYS A 502 -4.42 -3.21 -7.70
N ASP A 503 -3.89 -4.06 -8.57
CA ASP A 503 -2.45 -4.27 -8.65
C ASP A 503 -1.77 -3.40 -9.73
N VAL A 504 -2.47 -3.05 -10.82
CA VAL A 504 -1.89 -2.29 -11.96
C VAL A 504 -1.31 -0.94 -11.50
N ALA A 505 -2.04 -0.18 -10.69
CA ALA A 505 -1.58 1.12 -10.19
C ALA A 505 -0.35 0.98 -9.28
N SER A 506 -0.32 -0.06 -8.44
CA SER A 506 0.80 -0.34 -7.52
C SER A 506 2.06 -0.78 -8.27
N ALA A 507 1.91 -1.70 -9.23
CA ALA A 507 3.01 -2.18 -10.07
C ALA A 507 3.67 -1.06 -10.85
N ILE A 508 2.89 -0.14 -11.43
CA ILE A 508 3.43 0.97 -12.22
C ILE A 508 4.08 2.04 -11.32
N ARG A 509 3.49 2.40 -10.16
CA ARG A 509 4.19 3.27 -9.19
C ARG A 509 5.52 2.67 -8.78
N SER A 510 5.53 1.39 -8.38
CA SER A 510 6.75 0.69 -7.99
C SER A 510 7.79 0.69 -9.13
N ALA A 511 7.39 0.42 -10.38
CA ALA A 511 8.29 0.49 -11.53
C ALA A 511 8.91 1.88 -11.77
N ILE A 512 8.13 2.95 -11.62
CA ILE A 512 8.61 4.33 -11.84
C ILE A 512 9.50 4.79 -10.69
N VAL A 513 9.08 4.56 -9.44
CA VAL A 513 9.83 4.91 -8.24
C VAL A 513 11.16 4.14 -8.20
N HIS A 514 11.14 2.83 -8.44
CA HIS A 514 12.35 2.00 -8.46
C HIS A 514 13.34 2.36 -9.58
N ALA A 515 12.91 3.09 -10.62
CA ALA A 515 13.83 3.61 -11.64
C ALA A 515 14.32 5.05 -11.35
N ALA A 516 13.61 5.79 -10.50
CA ALA A 516 13.90 7.19 -10.22
C ALA A 516 14.65 7.42 -8.89
N CYS A 517 14.47 6.48 -7.96
CA CYS A 517 14.83 6.53 -6.55
C CYS A 517 15.70 5.30 -6.19
N ASP A 518 16.55 4.90 -7.14
CA ASP A 518 17.61 3.90 -7.07
C ASP A 518 18.81 4.59 -7.74
N ARG A 519 19.60 5.29 -6.93
CA ARG A 519 20.62 6.24 -7.40
C ARG A 519 21.80 5.58 -8.11
N ASP A 520 22.19 4.40 -7.66
CA ASP A 520 23.37 3.70 -8.16
C ASP A 520 23.04 2.54 -9.12
N GLY A 521 21.78 2.09 -9.12
CA GLY A 521 21.19 1.23 -10.12
C GLY A 521 21.12 -0.25 -9.73
N ASP A 522 21.41 -0.63 -8.48
CA ASP A 522 21.60 -2.02 -8.07
C ASP A 522 20.31 -2.85 -7.88
N GLY A 523 19.15 -2.18 -7.81
CA GLY A 523 17.85 -2.82 -7.61
C GLY A 523 17.36 -2.84 -6.15
N VAL A 524 17.90 -1.99 -5.29
CA VAL A 524 17.31 -1.57 -4.00
C VAL A 524 16.90 -0.09 -4.12
N VAL A 525 15.80 0.33 -3.47
CA VAL A 525 15.41 1.75 -3.46
C VAL A 525 16.22 2.52 -2.42
N ASP A 526 16.56 3.78 -2.71
CA ASP A 526 17.35 4.70 -1.88
C ASP A 526 16.99 4.70 -0.39
N CYS A 527 15.71 4.50 -0.05
CA CYS A 527 15.25 4.47 1.34
C CYS A 527 15.55 3.15 2.06
N GLU A 528 15.62 2.03 1.33
CA GLU A 528 15.96 0.68 1.84
C GLU A 528 17.47 0.38 1.72
N ASP A 529 18.16 1.08 0.83
CA ASP A 529 19.58 0.99 0.60
C ASP A 529 20.40 1.73 1.68
N ALA A 530 21.43 1.05 2.20
CA ALA A 530 22.37 1.57 3.18
C ALA A 530 23.61 2.24 2.54
N CYS A 531 23.83 2.07 1.24
CA CYS A 531 24.86 2.71 0.44
C CYS A 531 24.35 3.35 -0.89
N PRO A 532 23.36 4.29 -0.89
CA PRO A 532 22.67 4.83 -2.10
C PRO A 532 23.49 5.63 -3.14
N GLU A 533 24.79 5.39 -3.24
CA GLU A 533 25.74 6.02 -4.15
C GLU A 533 26.78 5.00 -4.65
N THR A 534 26.71 3.72 -4.26
CA THR A 534 27.74 2.71 -4.53
C THR A 534 27.11 1.32 -4.72
N PRO A 535 27.00 0.79 -5.96
CA PRO A 535 26.15 -0.37 -6.24
C PRO A 535 26.53 -1.62 -5.44
N GLY A 536 25.53 -2.26 -4.84
CA GLY A 536 25.68 -3.44 -4.02
C GLY A 536 24.82 -4.61 -4.47
N VAL A 537 24.22 -5.27 -3.47
CA VAL A 537 23.24 -6.35 -3.66
C VAL A 537 22.14 -6.25 -2.58
N PRO A 538 20.91 -6.73 -2.87
CA PRO A 538 19.87 -6.88 -1.85
C PRO A 538 20.35 -7.77 -0.66
N PRO A 539 19.93 -7.47 0.58
CA PRO A 539 18.78 -6.62 0.92
C PRO A 539 19.09 -5.15 1.22
N ASN A 540 20.35 -4.72 1.27
CA ASN A 540 20.74 -3.41 1.82
C ASN A 540 21.55 -2.52 0.86
N GLY A 541 21.64 -2.89 -0.42
CA GLY A 541 22.26 -2.10 -1.50
C GLY A 541 23.74 -1.75 -1.36
N CYS A 542 24.41 -2.27 -0.32
CA CYS A 542 25.83 -2.00 -0.10
C CYS A 542 26.75 -2.94 -0.91
N PRO A 543 27.88 -2.42 -1.44
CA PRO A 543 28.93 -3.28 -1.97
C PRO A 543 29.61 -3.95 -0.79
N GLY A 544 29.19 -5.18 -0.50
CA GLY A 544 29.83 -6.00 0.51
C GLY A 544 31.32 -6.10 0.24
N CYS A 545 32.11 -5.54 1.15
CA CYS A 545 33.48 -6.02 1.35
C CYS A 545 33.39 -7.34 2.11
N ASP A 546 32.65 -8.32 1.57
CA ASP A 546 32.32 -9.58 2.24
C ASP A 546 32.96 -10.68 1.38
N ARG A 547 34.20 -11.04 1.72
CA ARG A 547 35.06 -11.87 0.86
C ARG A 547 34.70 -13.35 0.86
N ASP A 548 33.80 -13.78 1.73
CA ASP A 548 33.35 -15.17 1.84
C ASP A 548 31.82 -15.36 1.84
N GLY A 549 31.05 -14.28 1.90
CA GLY A 549 29.62 -14.22 1.65
C GLY A 549 28.75 -14.49 2.87
N ASP A 550 29.17 -14.02 4.05
CA ASP A 550 28.54 -14.34 5.34
C ASP A 550 27.56 -13.29 5.90
N GLY A 551 27.55 -12.09 5.32
CA GLY A 551 26.75 -10.95 5.77
C GLY A 551 27.45 -10.02 6.77
N VAL A 552 28.78 -10.07 6.89
CA VAL A 552 29.63 -9.19 7.71
C VAL A 552 30.72 -8.55 6.85
N ASP A 553 30.84 -7.22 6.87
CA ASP A 553 31.93 -6.56 6.16
C ASP A 553 33.31 -6.94 6.72
N ASP A 554 34.29 -7.22 5.86
CA ASP A 554 35.75 -7.44 6.04
C ASP A 554 36.42 -6.56 7.12
N CYS A 555 35.89 -5.37 7.37
CA CYS A 555 36.42 -4.39 8.32
C CYS A 555 35.90 -4.61 9.76
N ASN A 556 34.77 -5.29 9.89
CA ASN A 556 34.11 -5.70 11.13
C ASN A 556 34.31 -7.21 11.39
N ASP A 557 34.41 -7.99 10.32
CA ASP A 557 34.76 -9.40 10.34
C ASP A 557 36.21 -9.64 10.79
N LYS A 558 36.38 -10.63 11.66
CA LYS A 558 37.66 -11.09 12.23
C LYS A 558 38.23 -12.30 11.49
N CYS A 559 37.48 -12.89 10.55
CA CYS A 559 37.83 -14.02 9.72
C CYS A 559 37.59 -13.81 8.19
N PRO A 560 38.15 -12.77 7.52
CA PRO A 560 37.77 -12.25 6.16
C PRO A 560 37.99 -13.13 4.92
N PHE A 561 37.80 -14.44 5.08
CA PHE A 561 38.01 -15.54 4.15
C PHE A 561 37.34 -16.87 4.63
N GLN A 562 36.57 -16.88 5.72
CA GLN A 562 35.87 -18.04 6.28
C GLN A 562 34.50 -17.64 6.88
N PRO A 563 33.38 -18.01 6.24
CA PRO A 563 32.10 -17.36 6.50
C PRO A 563 31.48 -17.70 7.87
N GLY A 564 31.01 -16.67 8.59
CA GLY A 564 30.36 -16.77 9.89
C GLY A 564 29.35 -15.65 10.22
N PRO A 565 28.53 -15.81 11.26
CA PRO A 565 27.49 -14.84 11.58
C PRO A 565 28.04 -13.50 12.15
N PRO A 566 27.30 -12.39 11.99
CA PRO A 566 27.56 -11.12 12.68
C PRO A 566 27.67 -11.26 14.22
N PRO A 567 28.41 -10.37 14.90
CA PRO A 567 29.09 -9.18 14.37
C PRO A 567 30.55 -9.42 13.92
N ASP A 568 31.04 -10.65 14.02
CA ASP A 568 32.47 -10.99 14.01
C ASP A 568 32.92 -11.80 12.79
N GLY A 569 32.01 -12.24 11.91
CA GLY A 569 32.21 -13.02 10.66
C GLY A 569 32.99 -14.35 10.78
N CYS A 570 33.40 -14.74 11.98
CA CYS A 570 34.07 -16.02 12.21
C CYS A 570 33.07 -17.20 12.30
N PRO A 571 33.37 -18.39 11.73
CA PRO A 571 32.44 -19.52 11.73
C PRO A 571 32.09 -20.01 13.15
N VAL A 572 30.80 -20.06 13.49
CA VAL A 572 30.33 -20.55 14.79
C VAL A 572 29.52 -21.85 14.64
N PHE A 573 29.96 -22.90 15.34
CA PHE A 573 29.30 -24.21 15.34
C PHE A 573 28.08 -24.20 16.26
N PHE A 574 26.88 -24.29 15.69
CA PHE A 574 25.60 -24.08 16.39
C PHE A 574 25.17 -25.23 17.33
N ALA A 575 24.58 -24.83 18.46
CA ALA A 575 23.75 -25.67 19.32
C ALA A 575 22.53 -24.86 19.81
N PHE A 576 21.32 -25.41 19.73
CA PHE A 576 20.10 -24.69 20.11
C PHE A 576 19.76 -24.84 21.60
N ALA A 577 19.78 -23.70 22.31
CA ALA A 577 19.24 -23.39 23.66
C ALA A 577 19.22 -24.54 24.69
N THR A 578 19.93 -24.49 25.83
CA THR A 578 20.04 -23.32 26.73
C THR A 578 21.39 -23.27 27.45
N GLN A 579 22.51 -23.47 26.75
CA GLN A 579 23.85 -23.45 27.40
C GLN A 579 24.98 -22.74 26.64
N LEU A 580 24.69 -21.88 25.65
CA LEU A 580 25.69 -21.08 24.91
C LEU A 580 25.29 -19.61 24.64
N GLY A 581 24.54 -18.96 25.53
CA GLY A 581 24.61 -17.51 25.75
C GLY A 581 24.37 -16.52 24.58
N MET A 582 23.63 -16.90 23.54
CA MET A 582 23.29 -16.02 22.42
C MET A 582 22.19 -14.99 22.80
N THR A 583 22.26 -13.80 22.19
CA THR A 583 21.18 -12.80 22.23
C THR A 583 20.92 -12.24 20.83
N VAL A 584 20.16 -12.97 20.02
CA VAL A 584 19.59 -12.49 18.74
C VAL A 584 18.14 -12.96 18.69
N ASN A 585 17.21 -12.05 18.36
CA ASN A 585 15.81 -12.40 18.15
C ASN A 585 15.62 -12.95 16.74
N TYR A 586 15.20 -14.20 16.62
CA TYR A 586 14.49 -14.70 15.44
C TYR A 586 13.01 -14.79 15.83
N THR A 587 12.20 -13.85 15.33
CA THR A 587 10.76 -13.80 15.56
C THR A 587 10.01 -14.39 14.36
N PHE A 588 8.81 -14.94 14.61
CA PHE A 588 8.02 -15.69 13.62
C PHE A 588 7.26 -14.78 12.62
N ASP A 589 7.74 -13.57 12.40
CA ASP A 589 6.96 -12.44 11.88
C ASP A 589 6.61 -12.57 10.38
N ASN A 590 7.27 -13.48 9.67
CA ASN A 590 7.00 -13.79 8.26
C ASN A 590 5.96 -14.90 8.05
N ILE A 591 5.52 -15.61 9.11
CA ILE A 591 4.51 -16.66 8.97
C ILE A 591 3.17 -16.14 8.38
N PRO A 592 2.66 -14.94 8.72
CA PRO A 592 1.45 -14.38 8.09
C PRO A 592 1.52 -14.26 6.56
N LEU A 593 2.71 -14.08 5.97
CA LEU A 593 2.88 -14.00 4.51
C LEU A 593 2.59 -15.33 3.79
N LEU A 594 2.67 -16.46 4.50
CA LEU A 594 2.31 -17.79 3.98
C LEU A 594 0.80 -17.94 3.71
N PHE A 595 -0.02 -17.01 4.21
CA PHE A 595 -1.48 -17.02 4.11
C PHE A 595 -2.03 -15.99 3.11
N ALA A 596 -1.18 -15.19 2.46
CA ALA A 596 -1.61 -14.00 1.74
C ALA A 596 -2.43 -14.28 0.46
N THR A 597 -2.31 -15.45 -0.16
CA THR A 597 -2.99 -15.80 -1.42
C THR A 597 -3.44 -17.27 -1.47
N ASP A 598 -4.65 -17.49 -2.02
CA ASP A 598 -5.28 -18.78 -2.37
C ASP A 598 -4.96 -19.98 -1.44
N THR A 599 -5.16 -19.78 -0.13
CA THR A 599 -4.86 -20.80 0.90
C THR A 599 -6.11 -21.62 1.27
N LYS A 600 -6.01 -22.95 1.22
CA LYS A 600 -7.11 -23.89 1.50
C LYS A 600 -6.77 -24.82 2.67
N ILE A 601 -7.69 -24.96 3.62
CA ILE A 601 -7.55 -25.88 4.75
C ILE A 601 -8.17 -27.24 4.37
N VAL A 602 -7.34 -28.29 4.34
CA VAL A 602 -7.69 -29.63 3.84
C VAL A 602 -8.00 -30.59 5.00
N PHE A 603 -9.23 -31.10 5.02
CA PHE A 603 -9.73 -32.04 6.03
C PHE A 603 -9.89 -33.47 5.49
N GLY A 604 -9.60 -34.48 6.31
CA GLY A 604 -9.85 -35.89 5.98
C GLY A 604 -11.32 -36.30 6.07
N TYR A 605 -11.73 -37.29 5.28
CA TYR A 605 -13.12 -37.78 5.18
C TYR A 605 -13.72 -38.40 6.48
N LYS A 606 -12.92 -38.68 7.52
CA LYS A 606 -13.42 -39.23 8.80
C LYS A 606 -12.91 -38.40 9.98
N HIS A 607 -13.86 -37.86 10.75
CA HIS A 607 -13.71 -37.22 12.08
C HIS A 607 -12.26 -36.96 12.52
N ALA A 608 -11.68 -35.84 12.07
CA ALA A 608 -10.33 -35.41 12.40
C ALA A 608 -10.21 -34.94 13.88
N HIS A 609 -10.27 -35.88 14.83
CA HIS A 609 -9.95 -35.64 16.23
C HIS A 609 -8.42 -35.59 16.43
N ALA A 610 -7.77 -34.54 15.93
CA ALA A 610 -6.32 -34.35 16.02
C ALA A 610 -5.87 -32.88 15.96
N ALA A 611 -6.62 -31.97 16.60
CA ALA A 611 -6.31 -30.52 16.65
C ALA A 611 -5.56 -30.10 17.94
N ASP A 612 -4.76 -30.99 18.53
CA ASP A 612 -3.97 -30.74 19.76
C ASP A 612 -2.46 -30.82 19.46
N THR A 613 -1.90 -29.81 18.78
CA THR A 613 -0.43 -29.57 18.68
C THR A 613 -0.12 -28.09 18.56
N ALA A 614 1.12 -27.70 18.87
CA ALA A 614 1.63 -26.35 18.66
C ALA A 614 1.41 -25.82 17.22
N ALA A 615 1.41 -26.70 16.21
CA ALA A 615 1.15 -26.31 14.83
C ALA A 615 -0.28 -25.79 14.60
N ALA A 616 -1.27 -26.29 15.33
CA ALA A 616 -2.64 -25.76 15.28
C ALA A 616 -2.75 -24.38 15.96
N GLY A 617 -2.07 -24.18 17.09
CA GLY A 617 -2.00 -22.87 17.75
C GLY A 617 -1.25 -21.81 16.93
N LEU A 618 -0.17 -22.21 16.23
CA LEU A 618 0.54 -21.37 15.26
C LEU A 618 -0.36 -20.98 14.07
N LEU A 619 -1.16 -21.91 13.56
CA LEU A 619 -2.11 -21.69 12.48
C LEU A 619 -3.20 -20.68 12.88
N GLU A 620 -3.80 -20.86 14.06
CA GLU A 620 -4.87 -20.00 14.57
C GLU A 620 -4.36 -18.59 14.91
N TYR A 621 -3.16 -18.47 15.48
CA TYR A 621 -2.49 -17.18 15.71
C TYR A 621 -2.17 -16.44 14.41
N ALA A 622 -1.56 -17.13 13.44
CA ALA A 622 -1.15 -16.52 12.17
C ALA A 622 -2.36 -16.07 11.33
N ALA A 623 -3.41 -16.89 11.25
CA ALA A 623 -4.66 -16.54 10.57
C ALA A 623 -5.34 -15.31 11.18
N GLY A 624 -5.33 -15.20 12.52
CA GLY A 624 -5.87 -14.03 13.23
C GLY A 624 -5.08 -12.74 12.97
N VAL A 625 -3.75 -12.83 12.93
CA VAL A 625 -2.86 -11.69 12.60
C VAL A 625 -2.99 -11.27 11.13
N ALA A 626 -3.20 -12.22 10.22
CA ALA A 626 -3.46 -11.96 8.80
C ALA A 626 -4.89 -11.45 8.50
N GLY A 627 -5.76 -11.31 9.52
CA GLY A 627 -7.11 -10.76 9.35
C GLY A 627 -8.09 -11.66 8.59
N MET A 628 -7.86 -12.97 8.56
CA MET A 628 -8.62 -13.90 7.71
C MET A 628 -9.87 -14.46 8.40
N ASP A 629 -11.05 -14.00 7.99
CA ASP A 629 -12.34 -14.64 8.26
C ASP A 629 -13.34 -14.38 7.11
N PRO A 630 -14.08 -15.38 6.58
CA PRO A 630 -14.07 -16.81 6.91
C PRO A 630 -13.34 -17.69 5.88
N PHE A 631 -12.64 -18.71 6.37
CA PHE A 631 -12.01 -19.75 5.56
C PHE A 631 -13.02 -20.66 4.86
N THR A 632 -12.71 -21.10 3.64
CA THR A 632 -13.44 -22.18 2.95
C THR A 632 -12.77 -23.54 3.23
N PRO A 633 -13.40 -24.45 3.99
CA PRO A 633 -12.85 -25.79 4.22
C PRO A 633 -13.05 -26.67 2.98
N VAL A 634 -12.02 -27.45 2.62
CA VAL A 634 -12.09 -28.45 1.55
C VAL A 634 -11.75 -29.85 2.08
N PHE A 635 -12.27 -30.90 1.45
CA PHE A 635 -11.95 -32.28 1.84
C PHE A 635 -10.80 -32.84 0.99
N ASP A 636 -10.07 -33.82 1.53
CA ASP A 636 -8.95 -34.46 0.85
C ASP A 636 -9.32 -34.97 -0.56
N LYS A 637 -10.49 -35.59 -0.72
CA LYS A 637 -11.06 -36.01 -2.02
C LYS A 637 -11.17 -34.90 -3.09
N ASP A 638 -11.19 -33.63 -2.70
CA ASP A 638 -11.38 -32.49 -3.60
C ASP A 638 -10.04 -31.90 -4.07
N VAL A 639 -8.94 -32.12 -3.33
CA VAL A 639 -7.59 -31.64 -3.66
C VAL A 639 -6.65 -32.76 -4.14
N ILE A 640 -6.91 -34.01 -3.78
CA ILE A 640 -6.16 -35.18 -4.24
C ILE A 640 -7.11 -36.31 -4.66
N ASP A 641 -6.66 -37.12 -5.61
CA ASP A 641 -7.30 -38.39 -5.91
C ASP A 641 -6.98 -39.43 -4.83
N THR A 642 -8.01 -39.92 -4.13
CA THR A 642 -7.84 -40.75 -2.93
C THR A 642 -7.45 -42.20 -3.22
N GLU A 643 -7.50 -42.63 -4.50
CA GLU A 643 -7.10 -43.97 -4.94
C GLU A 643 -5.69 -43.97 -5.53
N THR A 644 -5.36 -42.96 -6.34
CA THR A 644 -4.09 -42.86 -7.08
C THR A 644 -3.05 -41.93 -6.46
N LEU A 645 -3.44 -41.09 -5.49
CA LEU A 645 -2.62 -40.02 -4.89
C LEU A 645 -2.06 -39.01 -5.91
N VAL A 646 -2.75 -38.84 -7.04
CA VAL A 646 -2.50 -37.75 -8.00
C VAL A 646 -3.18 -36.49 -7.50
N TRP A 647 -2.48 -35.35 -7.54
CA TRP A 647 -3.05 -34.06 -7.16
C TRP A 647 -4.14 -33.64 -8.14
N LYS A 648 -5.27 -33.15 -7.61
CA LYS A 648 -6.34 -32.49 -8.38
C LYS A 648 -6.21 -30.97 -8.31
N ASP A 649 -5.66 -30.50 -7.19
CA ASP A 649 -5.34 -29.10 -6.94
C ASP A 649 -3.80 -28.98 -6.81
N ASN A 650 -3.20 -28.26 -7.75
CA ASN A 650 -1.77 -27.94 -7.79
C ASN A 650 -1.50 -26.43 -7.80
N THR A 651 -2.54 -25.59 -7.79
CA THR A 651 -2.44 -24.13 -7.89
C THR A 651 -2.52 -23.44 -6.52
N SER A 652 -3.21 -24.04 -5.55
CA SER A 652 -3.49 -23.41 -4.26
C SER A 652 -2.49 -23.79 -3.17
N ASN A 653 -2.32 -22.90 -2.19
CA ASN A 653 -1.53 -23.16 -0.99
C ASN A 653 -2.34 -24.07 -0.05
N LEU A 654 -1.99 -25.36 0.02
CA LEU A 654 -2.74 -26.34 0.81
C LEU A 654 -2.16 -26.49 2.22
N ILE A 655 -3.04 -26.37 3.23
CA ILE A 655 -2.71 -26.66 4.63
C ILE A 655 -3.45 -27.94 5.02
N CYS A 656 -2.75 -29.06 5.06
CA CYS A 656 -3.34 -30.34 5.42
C CYS A 656 -3.35 -30.54 6.93
N VAL A 657 -4.54 -30.75 7.49
CA VAL A 657 -4.74 -30.95 8.93
C VAL A 657 -4.89 -32.44 9.25
N GLY A 658 -4.03 -32.93 10.15
CA GLY A 658 -3.95 -34.34 10.55
C GLY A 658 -2.97 -35.16 9.70
N ALA A 659 -2.53 -36.29 10.24
CA ALA A 659 -1.54 -37.17 9.61
C ALA A 659 -2.08 -38.08 8.49
N GLY A 660 -1.19 -38.81 7.82
CA GLY A 660 -1.51 -39.71 6.70
C GLY A 660 -2.47 -40.87 7.01
N GLY A 661 -2.74 -41.16 8.29
CA GLY A 661 -3.80 -42.08 8.71
C GLY A 661 -5.21 -41.48 8.65
N ALA A 662 -5.34 -40.15 8.69
CA ALA A 662 -6.60 -39.41 8.72
C ALA A 662 -6.91 -38.68 7.40
N ASN A 663 -5.87 -38.17 6.71
CA ASN A 663 -5.96 -37.38 5.49
C ASN A 663 -5.04 -37.97 4.39
N LYS A 664 -5.59 -38.22 3.20
CA LYS A 664 -4.82 -38.81 2.08
C LYS A 664 -3.77 -37.88 1.48
N ALA A 665 -3.98 -36.55 1.54
CA ALA A 665 -3.00 -35.58 1.07
C ALA A 665 -1.77 -35.55 2.02
N SER A 666 -1.99 -35.50 3.33
CA SER A 666 -0.91 -35.61 4.33
C SER A 666 -0.08 -36.88 4.15
N LYS A 667 -0.73 -38.02 3.86
CA LYS A 667 -0.04 -39.31 3.63
C LYS A 667 0.98 -39.22 2.51
N LYS A 668 0.62 -38.56 1.40
CA LYS A 668 1.51 -38.42 0.25
C LYS A 668 2.76 -37.61 0.62
N VAL A 669 2.61 -36.52 1.38
CA VAL A 669 3.75 -35.67 1.75
C VAL A 669 4.62 -36.34 2.82
N GLU A 670 4.03 -37.08 3.76
CA GLU A 670 4.77 -37.97 4.68
C GLU A 670 5.60 -39.01 3.90
N GLU A 671 5.02 -39.64 2.87
CA GLU A 671 5.72 -40.60 2.01
C GLU A 671 6.88 -39.96 1.20
N LEU A 672 6.72 -38.73 0.71
CA LEU A 672 7.80 -37.96 0.06
C LEU A 672 8.96 -37.64 1.03
N ALA A 673 8.65 -37.36 2.30
CA ALA A 673 9.67 -37.19 3.35
C ALA A 673 10.33 -38.49 3.81
N GLY A 674 9.83 -39.65 3.37
CA GLY A 674 10.23 -40.95 3.86
C GLY A 674 9.83 -41.17 5.34
N ILE A 675 8.78 -40.48 5.80
CA ILE A 675 8.18 -40.59 7.13
C ILE A 675 7.10 -41.69 7.08
N SER A 676 7.11 -42.60 8.04
CA SER A 676 6.07 -43.61 8.22
C SER A 676 5.62 -43.69 9.68
N TRP A 677 4.34 -43.97 9.87
CA TRP A 677 3.73 -44.15 11.19
C TRP A 677 3.09 -45.53 11.30
N THR A 678 3.71 -46.44 12.05
CA THR A 678 3.24 -47.82 12.24
C THR A 678 2.55 -47.97 13.60
N PRO A 679 1.24 -48.33 13.65
CA PRO A 679 0.55 -48.56 14.92
C PRO A 679 1.15 -49.73 15.72
N LEU A 680 1.32 -49.55 17.03
CA LEU A 680 1.81 -50.56 17.96
C LEU A 680 0.75 -50.88 19.04
N PRO A 681 0.79 -52.05 19.70
CA PRO A 681 -0.10 -52.36 20.81
C PRO A 681 0.11 -51.39 21.99
N ARG A 682 -0.73 -50.35 22.07
CA ARG A 682 -0.63 -49.18 22.98
C ARG A 682 0.49 -48.19 22.62
N GLY A 683 0.64 -47.88 21.33
CA GLY A 683 1.57 -46.87 20.87
C GLY A 683 1.56 -46.64 19.36
N VAL A 684 2.52 -45.84 18.90
CA VAL A 684 2.87 -45.68 17.48
C VAL A 684 4.39 -45.72 17.34
N ARG A 685 4.87 -46.22 16.21
CA ARG A 685 6.27 -46.12 15.79
C ARG A 685 6.39 -45.08 14.71
N LEU A 686 7.29 -44.12 14.90
CA LEU A 686 7.83 -43.28 13.82
C LEU A 686 8.97 -44.05 13.15
N GLU A 687 8.96 -44.15 11.82
CA GLU A 687 10.10 -44.60 11.03
C GLU A 687 10.47 -43.51 10.02
N ILE A 688 11.75 -43.19 9.89
CA ILE A 688 12.25 -42.21 8.92
C ILE A 688 13.36 -42.84 8.09
N SER A 689 13.16 -42.85 6.78
CA SER A 689 14.09 -43.40 5.81
C SER A 689 15.48 -42.75 5.95
N GLY A 690 16.49 -43.58 6.21
CA GLY A 690 17.87 -43.16 6.41
C GLY A 690 18.24 -42.68 7.82
N LEU A 691 17.28 -42.45 8.74
CA LEU A 691 17.57 -41.98 10.12
C LEU A 691 17.22 -42.99 11.22
N GLY A 692 16.25 -43.90 10.99
CA GLY A 692 15.92 -44.97 11.95
C GLY A 692 14.45 -44.98 12.39
N SER A 693 14.17 -45.55 13.56
CA SER A 693 12.81 -45.70 14.09
C SER A 693 12.73 -45.48 15.60
N TRP A 694 11.58 -44.97 16.06
CA TRP A 694 11.31 -44.60 17.45
C TRP A 694 9.94 -45.11 17.90
N ASP A 695 9.92 -45.91 18.97
CA ASP A 695 8.71 -46.54 19.52
C ASP A 695 8.10 -45.73 20.66
N MET A 696 6.89 -45.22 20.45
CA MET A 696 6.09 -44.52 21.46
C MET A 696 5.10 -45.47 22.14
N VAL A 697 5.62 -46.44 22.90
CA VAL A 697 4.80 -47.46 23.60
C VAL A 697 4.86 -47.25 25.12
N GLY A 698 3.71 -47.34 25.78
CA GLY A 698 3.61 -47.68 27.20
C GLY A 698 4.33 -46.75 28.20
N ALA A 699 3.60 -45.75 28.70
CA ALA A 699 3.94 -44.91 29.86
C ALA A 699 4.98 -43.78 29.68
N TRP A 700 5.23 -43.34 28.45
CA TRP A 700 5.73 -41.97 28.19
C TRP A 700 4.59 -40.95 28.37
N ALA A 701 4.04 -40.84 29.58
CA ALA A 701 2.87 -40.01 29.88
C ALA A 701 3.12 -38.49 29.85
N VAL A 702 4.32 -38.11 29.41
CA VAL A 702 4.97 -36.79 29.48
C VAL A 702 5.83 -36.53 28.23
N ARG A 703 5.86 -37.40 27.19
CA ARG A 703 6.72 -37.16 26.02
C ARG A 703 6.02 -37.40 24.70
N ASP A 704 6.17 -36.40 23.83
CA ASP A 704 5.74 -36.45 22.44
C ASP A 704 6.97 -36.36 21.52
N ILE A 705 6.87 -36.92 20.32
CA ILE A 705 7.90 -36.80 19.27
C ILE A 705 7.36 -35.89 18.18
N PHE A 706 8.20 -34.97 17.71
CA PHE A 706 7.92 -34.11 16.57
C PHE A 706 8.95 -34.30 15.46
N VAL A 707 8.52 -34.03 14.22
CA VAL A 707 9.33 -34.10 13.02
C VAL A 707 9.14 -32.79 12.25
N VAL A 708 10.25 -32.19 11.86
CA VAL A 708 10.29 -31.09 10.89
C VAL A 708 11.02 -31.63 9.66
N ALA A 709 10.35 -31.68 8.52
CA ALA A 709 10.98 -32.07 7.26
C ALA A 709 10.65 -31.03 6.19
N ILE A 710 11.64 -30.71 5.35
CA ILE A 710 11.45 -29.92 4.14
C ILE A 710 11.71 -30.87 2.98
N VAL A 711 10.76 -30.95 2.05
CA VAL A 711 10.85 -31.86 0.90
C VAL A 711 10.39 -31.16 -0.37
N HIS A 712 10.98 -31.58 -1.48
CA HIS A 712 10.71 -31.05 -2.79
C HIS A 712 9.94 -32.08 -3.63
N GLU A 713 8.80 -31.70 -4.21
CA GLU A 713 8.01 -32.53 -5.13
C GLU A 713 8.17 -31.99 -6.56
N SER A 714 8.90 -32.72 -7.42
CA SER A 714 9.11 -32.38 -8.82
C SER A 714 8.50 -33.41 -9.77
N GLY A 715 7.78 -32.94 -10.79
CA GLY A 715 7.10 -33.75 -11.79
C GLY A 715 6.37 -32.92 -12.86
N VAL A 716 5.74 -33.58 -13.82
CA VAL A 716 4.99 -32.89 -14.89
C VAL A 716 3.79 -32.15 -14.28
N GLY A 717 3.84 -30.82 -14.29
CA GLY A 717 2.80 -29.95 -13.71
C GLY A 717 2.86 -29.78 -12.19
N VAL A 718 3.96 -30.19 -11.52
CA VAL A 718 4.17 -29.99 -10.08
C VAL A 718 5.65 -29.71 -9.82
N ASP A 719 5.96 -28.53 -9.27
CA ASP A 719 7.29 -28.15 -8.79
C ASP A 719 7.12 -27.26 -7.56
N ARG A 720 7.47 -27.76 -6.36
CA ARG A 720 7.23 -27.05 -5.09
C ARG A 720 7.96 -27.64 -3.89
N ASN A 721 8.12 -26.78 -2.89
CA ASN A 721 8.65 -27.13 -1.57
C ASN A 721 7.50 -27.33 -0.56
N LEU A 722 7.63 -28.36 0.26
CA LEU A 722 6.61 -28.82 1.21
C LEU A 722 7.26 -28.94 2.59
N MET A 723 6.69 -28.30 3.60
CA MET A 723 7.13 -28.41 4.99
C MET A 723 6.17 -29.32 5.78
N VAL A 724 6.70 -30.41 6.33
CA VAL A 724 5.97 -31.31 7.23
C VAL A 724 6.30 -30.93 8.67
N LEU A 725 5.28 -30.51 9.44
CA LEU A 725 5.34 -30.37 10.89
C LEU A 725 4.45 -31.44 11.52
N GLY A 726 5.03 -32.60 11.84
CA GLY A 726 4.32 -33.74 12.40
C GLY A 726 4.59 -33.93 13.90
N GLY A 727 3.56 -34.26 14.69
CA GLY A 727 3.68 -34.61 16.10
C GLY A 727 2.89 -35.87 16.46
N ALA A 728 3.40 -36.68 17.38
CA ALA A 728 2.73 -37.90 17.87
C ALA A 728 2.69 -37.97 19.39
N THR A 729 1.49 -38.24 19.92
CA THR A 729 1.23 -38.34 21.37
C THR A 729 1.00 -39.76 21.85
N ARG A 730 1.04 -39.96 23.18
CA ARG A 730 0.82 -41.26 23.86
C ARG A 730 -0.48 -41.99 23.51
N TRP A 731 -1.47 -41.30 22.93
CA TRP A 731 -2.77 -41.88 22.57
C TRP A 731 -2.79 -42.45 21.14
N GLY A 732 -1.70 -42.31 20.38
CA GLY A 732 -1.67 -42.61 18.94
C GLY A 732 -2.31 -41.52 18.08
N THR A 733 -2.67 -40.38 18.69
CA THR A 733 -3.05 -39.18 17.95
C THR A 733 -1.80 -38.62 17.28
N ILE A 734 -1.76 -38.71 15.94
CA ILE A 734 -0.74 -38.07 15.13
C ILE A 734 -1.37 -36.78 14.59
N ALA A 735 -0.93 -35.66 15.12
CA ALA A 735 -1.37 -34.34 14.72
C ALA A 735 -0.23 -33.72 13.91
N ALA A 736 -0.45 -33.63 12.59
CA ALA A 736 0.47 -33.03 11.66
C ALA A 736 -0.21 -31.87 10.95
N CYS A 737 0.55 -30.80 10.72
CA CYS A 737 0.20 -29.74 9.79
C CYS A 737 1.24 -29.77 8.66
N THR A 738 0.79 -30.01 7.45
CA THR A 738 1.65 -29.91 6.26
C THR A 738 1.40 -28.57 5.61
N PHE A 739 2.45 -27.78 5.44
CA PHE A 739 2.43 -26.47 4.80
C PHE A 739 3.01 -26.59 3.40
N MET A 740 2.30 -26.05 2.43
CA MET A 740 2.68 -26.07 1.02
C MET A 740 2.67 -24.61 0.53
N SER A 741 3.79 -24.11 0.03
CA SER A 741 3.84 -22.76 -0.57
C SER A 741 4.87 -22.65 -1.69
N ASP A 742 4.93 -21.47 -2.31
CA ASP A 742 5.80 -21.13 -3.43
C ASP A 742 7.25 -21.61 -3.25
N PRO A 743 7.85 -22.29 -4.26
CA PRO A 743 9.23 -22.78 -4.17
C PRO A 743 10.28 -21.70 -3.89
N HIS A 744 10.09 -20.45 -4.33
CA HIS A 744 11.03 -19.34 -4.08
C HIS A 744 11.06 -18.88 -2.61
N ILE A 745 9.98 -19.06 -1.85
CA ILE A 745 9.96 -18.71 -0.42
C ILE A 745 10.90 -19.64 0.37
N TRP A 746 10.96 -20.91 -0.02
CA TRP A 746 11.72 -21.96 0.66
C TRP A 746 13.10 -22.26 0.05
N SER A 747 13.44 -21.71 -1.12
CA SER A 747 14.76 -21.91 -1.76
C SER A 747 15.94 -21.48 -0.89
N ARG A 748 15.72 -20.58 0.09
CA ARG A 748 16.72 -20.18 1.10
C ARG A 748 17.02 -21.27 2.15
N LEU A 749 16.30 -22.38 2.16
CA LEU A 749 16.51 -23.53 3.06
C LEU A 749 17.06 -24.77 2.35
N GLU A 750 17.41 -24.66 1.06
CA GLU A 750 17.90 -25.77 0.25
C GLU A 750 19.23 -26.35 0.80
N GLY A 751 19.24 -27.65 1.11
CA GLY A 751 20.38 -28.37 1.71
C GLY A 751 20.36 -28.53 3.24
N LYS A 752 19.17 -28.50 3.86
CA LYS A 752 18.94 -28.80 5.30
C LYS A 752 17.55 -29.44 5.52
N ASP A 753 17.47 -30.76 5.35
CA ASP A 753 16.22 -31.39 4.93
C ASP A 753 15.37 -32.06 6.04
N LEU A 754 15.93 -32.46 7.21
CA LEU A 754 15.11 -33.12 8.26
C LEU A 754 15.63 -33.03 9.71
N ILE A 755 14.73 -32.76 10.68
CA ILE A 755 14.95 -32.82 12.13
C ILE A 755 13.92 -33.75 12.81
N VAL A 756 14.40 -34.62 13.71
CA VAL A 756 13.59 -35.43 14.63
C VAL A 756 13.80 -34.93 16.05
N GLY A 757 12.75 -34.45 16.71
CA GLY A 757 12.77 -33.94 18.07
C GLY A 757 11.86 -34.72 19.02
N MET A 758 12.16 -34.67 20.30
CA MET A 758 11.33 -35.21 21.39
C MET A 758 11.14 -34.12 22.43
N TRP A 759 9.89 -33.84 22.78
CA TRP A 759 9.47 -32.93 23.83
C TRP A 759 9.12 -33.71 25.11
N ASP A 760 9.31 -33.10 26.27
CA ASP A 760 9.04 -33.66 27.60
C ASP A 760 8.14 -32.68 28.37
N ASP A 761 6.82 -32.86 28.23
CA ASP A 761 5.72 -32.28 29.02
C ASP A 761 5.84 -32.71 30.49
N THR A 762 6.74 -32.05 31.21
CA THR A 762 7.06 -32.40 32.60
C THR A 762 5.88 -32.11 33.54
N ASN A 763 5.00 -31.18 33.17
CA ASN A 763 3.90 -30.70 34.01
C ASN A 763 2.54 -31.40 33.74
N ARG A 764 2.42 -32.12 32.61
CA ARG A 764 1.28 -32.94 32.16
C ARG A 764 0.03 -32.16 31.76
N ASN A 765 0.18 -30.92 31.30
CA ASN A 765 -0.96 -30.14 30.81
C ASN A 765 -1.32 -30.44 29.35
N GLY A 766 -0.45 -31.12 28.58
CA GLY A 766 -0.64 -31.40 27.15
C GLY A 766 -0.50 -30.17 26.24
N MET A 767 0.14 -29.10 26.70
CA MET A 767 0.37 -27.85 25.97
C MET A 767 1.86 -27.58 25.84
N VAL A 768 2.32 -27.04 24.71
CA VAL A 768 3.74 -26.66 24.54
C VAL A 768 4.02 -25.37 25.31
N ASP A 769 4.61 -25.50 26.49
CA ASP A 769 4.91 -24.39 27.38
C ASP A 769 6.21 -23.61 27.03
N PRO A 770 6.36 -22.37 27.54
CA PRO A 770 7.55 -21.55 27.30
C PRO A 770 8.88 -22.17 27.81
N PRO A 771 10.02 -21.73 27.25
CA PRO A 771 11.34 -22.25 27.63
C PRO A 771 11.61 -22.19 29.14
N GLY A 772 11.87 -23.35 29.75
CA GLY A 772 12.18 -23.49 31.17
C GLY A 772 11.07 -24.14 32.02
N VAL A 773 9.87 -24.36 31.45
CA VAL A 773 8.86 -25.24 32.06
C VAL A 773 9.10 -26.68 31.61
N ASP A 774 9.18 -26.90 30.30
CA ASP A 774 9.42 -28.21 29.69
C ASP A 774 10.75 -28.29 28.95
N SER A 775 11.16 -29.51 28.59
CA SER A 775 12.44 -29.77 27.93
C SER A 775 12.26 -30.44 26.58
N TYR A 776 13.23 -30.24 25.66
CA TYR A 776 13.26 -30.92 24.38
C TYR A 776 14.64 -31.51 24.10
N LYS A 777 14.68 -32.49 23.19
CA LYS A 777 15.91 -33.14 22.74
C LYS A 777 15.80 -33.48 21.25
N ILE A 778 16.79 -33.07 20.46
CA ILE A 778 16.98 -33.57 19.09
C ILE A 778 17.46 -35.02 19.16
N LEU A 779 16.76 -35.91 18.45
CA LEU A 779 17.05 -37.34 18.38
C LEU A 779 17.89 -37.71 17.15
N ALA A 780 17.62 -37.08 16.00
CA ALA A 780 18.34 -37.25 14.75
C ALA A 780 18.15 -36.04 13.82
N THR A 781 19.04 -35.88 12.85
CA THR A 781 18.97 -34.89 11.78
C THR A 781 19.49 -35.49 10.47
N ARG A 782 18.93 -35.08 9.34
CA ARG A 782 19.52 -35.29 8.01
C ARG A 782 19.91 -33.93 7.43
N PRO A 783 21.10 -33.80 6.81
CA PRO A 783 21.34 -32.72 5.85
C PRO A 783 20.26 -32.74 4.77
#